data_AF-A0A7G8BKS4-F1
#
_entry.id   AF-A0A7G8BKS4-F1
#
_cell.length_a   1.000
_cell.length_b   1.000
_cell.length_c   1.000
_cell.angle_alpha   90.00
_cell.angle_beta   90.00
_cell.angle_gamma   90.00
#
_symmetry.space_group_name_H-M   'P 1'
#
loop_
_entity.id
_entity.type
_entity.pdbx_description
1 polymer ?
#
loop_
_entity_poly.entity_id
_entity_poly.type
_entity_poly.pdbx_seq_one_letter_code
_entity_poly.pdbx_strand_id
1 'polypeptide(L)'
;MASILDQLDKLGDEHPHKLLYSYIDLNGNPIECYSYASFLHRTKAIAGHLRKEGRFAAEDRLLLAYPPGLEMICAFFGCVRAGLIPVPVYPPGSRGFQSALYKMVHIAKDCQAAGILTSKDYHASLKTNLARRGVSKSGVDVDYISGLPWIVTEDFVDMISDELFSDTSKILFLQYTSGSTMEPKGVMVTHENILHTYPLVIDHPDPVVVSWLPQYHDMGLIGCYLYPALKGGTMHGFASMDFIQRPILWFDAITTYRATATAAPNFAYDYCLRAGRLSKESLDDCDLSSLRVLMCAAEPVKPDTYTRFLEAFQPYGLESESFYAAYGLAENTLAVSLGGRNIVSVNKRALALGKARMTTEVSEIDNATQIVSCGTPLPGIDVKIVDPELHVALEPGLIGEIWVAGNGKCLGYWRNPELTLKQFRARIVDDSPYDDGYLRTGDMGFFHDGELFVCGRIKDMIILRGQNYYPQDIENVVERASGLIRANCVAAFQIHEDSEPALAIVAEVKNPNALPDARKIAAAVRNFLNVEVALISFIAPRAIPRTSSGKIMRHKTKHMWLEGQFTVLSEFSREKDAGAFPSGSDIQSSFDELKARYNLTGMESYNLVEAGLDSLDLVVFMHELKELLKDKGAEMLARQVDIGVIQRVSVAELFQLAEQLERAPEEALVLLRHSLAAFRKEQREAEKQMMSDDSKLIFAPSIPASLPEIPVMNHVLLTGGTGFIGPFLMKSLLEQTQAKIYVLVRSSDEVKGSQRLRAAMESMGPCPARLMQMFEARVIPLCGDLGQPNLGLSPDVWDFLANEIDTVFHNGATVNYLFNYDRMRDANVLGTNEVLRLAFEGKSKEFNYVSTTFVFGWAVKSVLYETDFNKDMELLDFGYSQSKWVAEQVVADARSRGLSTRIFRPALVSPSITGGGNNFDIAVRLVAFMVNHGIGVDALNQVSFVPADIVANNIVAISTTPGTENKTYHVVRDDYANMMDITGLITKSTGRQFEIFSVSDFVPELIRRCRKEDLLFPLLDFLVGSVDNITAMEFKRYDSSSYQAARDASAWGKADPSLEDTVNGILKFMHRKGIISVAAREPNAVLPLDTRMACTDA
;
A
#
# COMPACT_ATOMS: atom_id res chain seq x y z
N MET A 1 -17.51 19.02 -37.84
CA MET A 1 -17.24 18.60 -36.45
C MET A 1 -18.02 19.54 -35.56
N ALA A 2 -18.70 19.06 -34.51
CA ALA A 2 -19.49 19.96 -33.65
C ALA A 2 -18.55 20.82 -32.78
N SER A 3 -18.73 22.14 -32.79
CA SER A 3 -17.90 23.08 -32.03
C SER A 3 -18.70 23.69 -30.87
N ILE A 4 -18.00 24.02 -29.78
CA ILE A 4 -18.58 24.81 -28.69
C ILE A 4 -18.92 26.23 -29.15
N LEU A 5 -18.27 26.70 -30.22
CA LEU A 5 -18.52 28.02 -30.80
C LEU A 5 -19.92 28.10 -31.42
N ASP A 6 -20.40 27.03 -32.05
CA ASP A 6 -21.73 26.99 -32.69
C ASP A 6 -22.83 27.27 -31.65
N GLN A 7 -22.72 26.63 -30.48
CA GLN A 7 -23.64 26.82 -29.37
C GLN A 7 -23.52 28.21 -28.75
N LEU A 8 -22.30 28.73 -28.58
CA LEU A 8 -22.08 30.06 -28.03
C LEU A 8 -22.57 31.18 -28.97
N ASP A 9 -22.34 31.04 -30.28
CA ASP A 9 -22.79 31.99 -31.30
C ASP A 9 -24.33 32.00 -31.37
N LYS A 10 -24.95 30.82 -31.36
CA LYS A 10 -26.41 30.70 -31.26
C LYS A 10 -26.97 31.45 -30.05
N LEU A 11 -26.38 31.25 -28.87
CA LEU A 11 -26.82 31.94 -27.64
C LEU A 11 -26.60 33.45 -27.71
N GLY A 12 -25.55 33.91 -28.39
CA GLY A 12 -25.32 35.34 -28.59
C GLY A 12 -26.27 36.00 -29.57
N ASP A 13 -26.79 35.25 -30.54
CA ASP A 13 -27.87 35.72 -31.42
C ASP A 13 -29.22 35.74 -30.68
N GLU A 14 -29.49 34.73 -29.83
CA GLU A 14 -30.73 34.64 -29.04
C GLU A 14 -30.79 35.65 -27.87
N HIS A 15 -29.64 35.92 -27.23
CA HIS A 15 -29.55 36.72 -26.00
C HIS A 15 -28.42 37.79 -26.03
N PRO A 16 -28.35 38.66 -27.05
CA PRO A 16 -27.20 39.52 -27.31
C PRO A 16 -26.86 40.48 -26.15
N HIS A 17 -27.88 41.00 -25.48
CA HIS A 17 -27.73 41.98 -24.38
C HIS A 17 -27.64 41.35 -23.00
N LYS A 18 -27.82 40.03 -22.87
CA LYS A 18 -27.73 39.34 -21.59
C LYS A 18 -26.28 39.38 -21.11
N LEU A 19 -26.08 39.64 -19.82
CA LEU A 19 -24.77 39.58 -19.19
C LEU A 19 -24.26 38.14 -19.22
N LEU A 20 -23.10 37.92 -19.82
CA LEU A 20 -22.43 36.62 -19.83
C LEU A 20 -21.38 36.55 -18.72
N TYR A 21 -20.47 37.54 -18.69
CA TYR A 21 -19.38 37.59 -17.72
C TYR A 21 -19.31 38.93 -17.02
N SER A 22 -19.06 38.91 -15.71
CA SER A 22 -18.70 40.05 -14.89
C SER A 22 -17.52 39.67 -14.00
N TYR A 23 -16.53 40.55 -13.88
CA TYR A 23 -15.40 40.36 -12.98
C TYR A 23 -15.41 41.49 -11.95
N ILE A 24 -15.39 41.14 -10.66
CA ILE A 24 -15.54 42.07 -9.55
C ILE A 24 -14.22 42.22 -8.77
N ASP A 25 -14.03 43.39 -8.17
CA ASP A 25 -12.87 43.68 -7.30
C ASP A 25 -13.09 43.21 -5.85
N LEU A 26 -12.09 43.43 -4.99
CA LEU A 26 -12.13 43.13 -3.56
C LEU A 26 -13.28 43.82 -2.79
N ASN A 27 -13.84 44.89 -3.36
CA ASN A 27 -14.96 45.63 -2.79
C ASN A 27 -16.32 45.12 -3.29
N GLY A 28 -16.33 44.18 -4.25
CA GLY A 28 -17.54 43.65 -4.88
C GLY A 28 -18.02 44.46 -6.09
N ASN A 29 -17.26 45.46 -6.54
CA ASN A 29 -17.64 46.30 -7.67
C ASN A 29 -17.23 45.64 -8.99
N PRO A 30 -18.11 45.58 -10.01
CA PRO A 30 -17.73 45.16 -11.35
C PRO A 30 -16.65 46.06 -11.95
N ILE A 31 -15.54 45.47 -12.38
CA ILE A 31 -14.41 46.16 -13.05
C ILE A 31 -14.30 45.78 -14.52
N GLU A 32 -14.88 44.65 -14.94
CA GLU A 32 -14.93 44.20 -16.33
C GLU A 32 -16.24 43.45 -16.57
N CYS A 33 -16.92 43.69 -17.67
CA CYS A 33 -18.20 43.04 -17.99
C CYS A 33 -18.33 42.79 -19.50
N TYR A 34 -18.93 41.65 -19.85
CA TYR A 34 -19.34 41.37 -21.22
C TYR A 34 -20.77 40.82 -21.24
N SER A 35 -21.61 41.46 -22.05
CA SER A 35 -22.78 40.80 -22.64
C SER A 35 -22.35 39.72 -23.65
N TYR A 36 -23.25 38.80 -24.02
CA TYR A 36 -22.95 37.83 -25.08
C TYR A 36 -22.48 38.52 -26.36
N ALA A 37 -23.16 39.56 -26.84
CA ALA A 37 -22.78 40.25 -28.08
C ALA A 37 -21.39 40.91 -27.97
N SER A 38 -21.11 41.61 -26.87
CA SER A 38 -19.79 42.23 -26.67
C SER A 38 -18.67 41.19 -26.51
N PHE A 39 -18.96 40.03 -25.89
CA PHE A 39 -18.01 38.93 -25.76
C PHE A 39 -17.69 38.32 -27.12
N LEU A 40 -18.72 38.02 -27.92
CA LEU A 40 -18.57 37.51 -29.28
C LEU A 40 -17.75 38.47 -30.14
N HIS A 41 -18.04 39.77 -30.08
CA HIS A 41 -17.27 40.80 -30.77
C HIS A 41 -15.80 40.79 -30.34
N ARG A 42 -15.53 40.79 -29.03
CA ARG A 42 -14.15 40.76 -28.49
C ARG A 42 -13.37 39.54 -28.95
N THR A 43 -13.98 38.34 -28.90
CA THR A 43 -13.32 37.09 -29.31
C THR A 43 -13.06 37.02 -30.82
N LYS A 44 -13.97 37.54 -31.64
CA LYS A 44 -13.77 37.67 -33.10
C LYS A 44 -12.64 38.65 -33.44
N ALA A 45 -12.54 39.77 -32.72
CA ALA A 45 -11.46 40.74 -32.91
C ALA A 45 -10.10 40.08 -32.64
N ILE A 46 -9.95 39.41 -31.50
CA ILE A 46 -8.71 38.67 -31.17
C ILE A 46 -8.39 37.63 -32.26
N ALA A 47 -9.38 36.85 -32.69
CA ALA A 47 -9.19 35.82 -33.72
C ALA A 47 -8.70 36.40 -35.06
N GLY A 48 -9.30 37.51 -35.51
CA GLY A 48 -8.91 38.18 -36.76
C GLY A 48 -7.47 38.70 -36.74
N HIS A 49 -7.03 39.25 -35.61
CA HIS A 49 -5.64 39.69 -35.44
C HIS A 49 -4.65 38.52 -35.35
N LEU A 50 -5.02 37.41 -34.71
CA LEU A 50 -4.16 36.23 -34.62
C LEU A 50 -3.89 35.57 -35.97
N ARG A 51 -4.86 35.59 -36.88
CA ARG A 51 -4.71 35.06 -38.25
C ARG A 51 -4.05 36.03 -39.24
N LYS A 52 -3.90 37.31 -38.87
CA LYS A 52 -3.31 38.33 -39.75
C LYS A 52 -1.89 37.91 -40.18
N GLU A 53 -1.60 38.10 -41.48
CA GLU A 53 -0.29 37.85 -42.10
C GLU A 53 0.22 36.40 -42.05
N GLY A 54 -0.65 35.41 -41.77
CA GLY A 54 -0.24 34.00 -41.72
C GLY A 54 0.75 33.70 -40.60
N ARG A 55 0.68 34.47 -39.49
CA ARG A 55 1.62 34.38 -38.36
C ARG A 55 1.65 33.01 -37.68
N PHE A 56 0.53 32.30 -37.69
CA PHE A 56 0.36 30.99 -37.06
C PHE A 56 -0.31 30.01 -38.01
N ALA A 57 0.07 28.74 -37.93
CA ALA A 57 -0.58 27.64 -38.62
C ALA A 57 -1.79 27.14 -37.84
N ALA A 58 -2.69 26.42 -38.51
CA ALA A 58 -3.77 25.72 -37.83
C ALA A 58 -3.21 24.75 -36.76
N GLU A 59 -3.91 24.66 -35.63
CA GLU A 59 -3.52 23.85 -34.47
C GLU A 59 -2.20 24.25 -33.79
N ASP A 60 -1.65 25.42 -34.10
CA ASP A 60 -0.54 25.98 -33.31
C ASP A 60 -0.99 26.26 -31.87
N ARG A 61 -0.08 25.96 -30.92
CA ARG A 61 -0.36 26.11 -29.49
C ARG A 61 0.07 27.49 -29.03
N LEU A 62 -0.84 28.24 -28.43
CA LEU A 62 -0.54 29.53 -27.80
C LEU A 62 -0.73 29.45 -26.29
N LEU A 63 0.30 29.79 -25.53
CA LEU A 63 0.19 29.91 -24.08
C LEU A 63 -0.67 31.12 -23.74
N LEU A 64 -1.58 30.97 -22.77
CA LEU A 64 -2.33 32.08 -22.20
C LEU A 64 -1.76 32.38 -20.81
N ALA A 65 -0.93 33.42 -20.72
CA ALA A 65 -0.27 33.86 -19.49
C ALA A 65 -0.88 35.19 -19.03
N TYR A 66 -2.00 35.11 -18.30
CA TYR A 66 -2.77 36.28 -17.87
C TYR A 66 -2.95 36.30 -16.35
N PRO A 67 -2.95 37.48 -15.72
CA PRO A 67 -3.52 37.63 -14.39
C PRO A 67 -5.02 37.30 -14.44
N PRO A 68 -5.64 36.95 -13.29
CA PRO A 68 -7.08 36.69 -13.23
C PRO A 68 -7.91 37.85 -13.79
N GLY A 69 -8.84 37.57 -14.71
CA GLY A 69 -9.67 38.57 -15.41
C GLY A 69 -10.41 37.97 -16.63
N LEU A 70 -11.27 38.73 -17.31
CA LEU A 70 -12.05 38.18 -18.44
C LEU A 70 -11.28 38.22 -19.76
N GLU A 71 -10.26 39.06 -19.87
CA GLU A 71 -9.42 39.14 -21.07
C GLU A 71 -8.77 37.79 -21.43
N MET A 72 -8.37 36.98 -20.44
CA MET A 72 -7.88 35.62 -20.70
C MET A 72 -8.94 34.72 -21.33
N ILE A 73 -10.20 34.84 -20.88
CA ILE A 73 -11.33 34.08 -21.41
C ILE A 73 -11.64 34.54 -22.84
N CYS A 74 -11.56 35.85 -23.10
CA CYS A 74 -11.66 36.40 -24.45
C CYS A 74 -10.56 35.85 -25.37
N ALA A 75 -9.30 35.82 -24.89
CA ALA A 75 -8.16 35.27 -25.62
C ALA A 75 -8.32 33.77 -25.89
N PHE A 76 -8.84 33.00 -24.93
CA PHE A 76 -9.13 31.57 -25.09
C PHE A 76 -10.07 31.34 -26.28
N PHE A 77 -11.25 31.97 -26.29
CA PHE A 77 -12.21 31.80 -27.38
C PHE A 77 -11.71 32.42 -28.69
N GLY A 78 -10.91 33.49 -28.63
CA GLY A 78 -10.25 34.07 -29.80
C GLY A 78 -9.26 33.10 -30.46
N CYS A 79 -8.45 32.38 -29.68
CA CYS A 79 -7.59 31.30 -30.18
C CYS A 79 -8.40 30.20 -30.87
N VAL A 80 -9.45 29.71 -30.21
CA VAL A 80 -10.31 28.64 -30.73
C VAL A 80 -10.96 29.06 -32.04
N ARG A 81 -11.49 30.29 -32.13
CA ARG A 81 -12.04 30.87 -33.38
C ARG A 81 -10.98 31.02 -34.47
N ALA A 82 -9.74 31.27 -34.11
CA ALA A 82 -8.61 31.28 -35.03
C ALA A 82 -8.13 29.86 -35.42
N GLY A 83 -8.77 28.78 -34.96
CA GLY A 83 -8.32 27.40 -35.22
C GLY A 83 -6.99 27.06 -34.54
N LEU A 84 -6.61 27.80 -33.51
CA LEU A 84 -5.41 27.61 -32.68
C LEU A 84 -5.79 26.87 -31.40
N ILE A 85 -4.82 26.22 -30.76
CA ILE A 85 -5.03 25.48 -29.51
C ILE A 85 -4.55 26.35 -28.34
N PRO A 86 -5.44 26.96 -27.54
CA PRO A 86 -5.04 27.67 -26.34
C PRO A 86 -4.46 26.71 -25.28
N VAL A 87 -3.47 27.22 -24.54
CA VAL A 87 -2.81 26.50 -23.43
C VAL A 87 -2.79 27.43 -22.21
N PRO A 88 -3.86 27.42 -21.37
CA PRO A 88 -3.89 28.22 -20.16
C PRO A 88 -2.76 27.84 -19.20
N VAL A 89 -1.99 28.83 -18.74
CA VAL A 89 -0.89 28.61 -17.80
C VAL A 89 -0.97 29.56 -16.62
N TYR A 90 -0.49 29.11 -15.46
CA TYR A 90 -0.35 29.99 -14.31
C TYR A 90 0.72 31.05 -14.58
N PRO A 91 0.37 32.36 -14.59
CA PRO A 91 1.36 33.40 -14.82
C PRO A 91 2.39 33.45 -13.68
N PRO A 92 3.71 33.48 -13.96
CA PRO A 92 4.72 33.76 -12.95
C PRO A 92 4.43 35.06 -12.16
N GLY A 93 4.01 34.90 -10.90
CA GLY A 93 3.78 35.99 -9.95
C GLY A 93 5.02 36.33 -9.12
N SER A 94 4.95 37.41 -8.33
CA SER A 94 6.09 37.91 -7.54
C SER A 94 6.57 36.95 -6.44
N ARG A 95 5.66 36.17 -5.83
CA ARG A 95 6.01 35.06 -4.91
C ARG A 95 6.09 33.75 -5.69
N GLY A 96 7.18 32.99 -5.50
CA GLY A 96 7.38 31.72 -6.20
C GLY A 96 7.68 31.87 -7.71
N PHE A 97 8.08 33.07 -8.15
CA PHE A 97 8.32 33.44 -9.55
C PHE A 97 9.14 32.41 -10.32
N GLN A 98 10.29 31.98 -9.78
CA GLN A 98 11.19 31.03 -10.43
C GLN A 98 10.52 29.67 -10.70
N SER A 99 9.75 29.14 -9.73
CA SER A 99 9.07 27.86 -9.93
C SER A 99 7.92 27.95 -10.93
N ALA A 100 7.20 29.06 -10.94
CA ALA A 100 6.14 29.27 -11.93
C ALA A 100 6.73 29.46 -13.33
N LEU A 101 7.84 30.19 -13.43
CA LEU A 101 8.57 30.40 -14.69
C LEU A 101 9.13 29.08 -15.23
N TYR A 102 9.73 28.25 -14.38
CA TYR A 102 10.19 26.90 -14.77
C TYR A 102 9.06 26.06 -15.36
N LYS A 103 7.89 26.00 -14.69
CA LYS A 103 6.71 25.28 -15.21
C LYS A 103 6.24 25.84 -16.54
N MET A 104 6.21 27.16 -16.70
CA MET A 104 5.80 27.81 -17.94
C MET A 104 6.76 27.48 -19.08
N VAL A 105 8.08 27.52 -18.85
CA VAL A 105 9.11 27.11 -19.83
C VAL A 105 8.93 25.65 -20.24
N HIS A 106 8.73 24.75 -19.26
CA HIS A 106 8.47 23.33 -19.52
C HIS A 106 7.25 23.13 -20.41
N ILE A 107 6.12 23.74 -20.03
CA ILE A 107 4.86 23.68 -20.79
C ILE A 107 5.07 24.19 -22.22
N ALA A 108 5.73 25.33 -22.38
CA ALA A 108 6.00 25.90 -23.70
C ALA A 108 6.81 24.96 -24.59
N LYS A 109 7.82 24.27 -24.03
CA LYS A 109 8.63 23.30 -24.75
C LYS A 109 7.85 22.03 -25.11
N ASP A 110 7.11 21.49 -24.15
CA ASP A 110 6.35 20.25 -24.30
C ASP A 110 5.28 20.39 -25.40
N CYS A 111 4.49 21.47 -25.32
CA CYS A 111 3.47 21.77 -26.34
C CYS A 111 4.05 22.36 -27.63
N GLN A 112 5.35 22.70 -27.67
CA GLN A 112 5.98 23.44 -28.77
C GLN A 112 5.17 24.71 -29.09
N ALA A 113 5.09 25.62 -28.12
CA ALA A 113 4.34 26.85 -28.24
C ALA A 113 4.83 27.70 -29.42
N ALA A 114 3.89 28.23 -30.20
CA ALA A 114 4.19 29.17 -31.28
C ALA A 114 4.23 30.62 -30.79
N GLY A 115 3.66 30.91 -29.62
CA GLY A 115 3.60 32.24 -29.03
C GLY A 115 2.94 32.27 -27.67
N ILE A 116 2.95 33.45 -27.05
CA ILE A 116 2.37 33.69 -25.72
C ILE A 116 1.42 34.89 -25.82
N LEU A 117 0.17 34.67 -25.43
CA LEU A 117 -0.83 35.71 -25.27
C LEU A 117 -0.88 36.20 -23.83
N THR A 118 -0.99 37.52 -23.66
CA THR A 118 -0.93 38.17 -22.35
C THR A 118 -1.66 39.52 -22.35
N SER A 119 -1.82 40.10 -21.16
CA SER A 119 -2.21 41.50 -20.94
C SER A 119 -0.99 42.43 -20.97
N LYS A 120 -1.23 43.71 -21.27
CA LYS A 120 -0.22 44.77 -21.34
C LYS A 120 0.52 44.94 -20.02
N ASP A 121 -0.24 45.03 -18.93
CA ASP A 121 0.30 45.22 -17.58
C ASP A 121 1.16 44.04 -17.12
N TYR A 122 0.71 42.82 -17.41
CA TYR A 122 1.49 41.63 -17.06
C TYR A 122 2.76 41.51 -17.91
N HIS A 123 2.69 41.81 -19.22
CA HIS A 123 3.86 41.81 -20.09
C HIS A 123 4.94 42.80 -19.61
N ALA A 124 4.53 44.02 -19.23
CA ALA A 124 5.44 45.01 -18.66
C ALA A 124 6.05 44.53 -17.33
N SER A 125 5.23 44.01 -16.42
CA SER A 125 5.67 43.46 -15.13
C SER A 125 6.66 42.30 -15.31
N LEU A 126 6.41 41.39 -16.23
CA LEU A 126 7.28 40.26 -16.49
C LEU A 126 8.65 40.69 -17.02
N LYS A 127 8.69 41.62 -17.99
CA LYS A 127 9.95 42.19 -18.51
C LYS A 127 10.80 42.79 -17.38
N THR A 128 10.17 43.54 -16.47
CA THR A 128 10.86 44.08 -15.30
C THR A 128 11.38 42.99 -14.37
N ASN A 129 10.61 41.92 -14.14
CA ASN A 129 11.02 40.81 -13.26
C ASN A 129 12.14 39.94 -13.88
N LEU A 130 12.11 39.70 -15.20
CA LEU A 130 13.16 38.97 -15.91
C LEU A 130 14.50 39.74 -15.96
N ALA A 131 14.45 41.08 -15.96
CA ALA A 131 15.63 41.93 -15.91
C ALA A 131 16.35 41.96 -14.53
N ARG A 132 15.77 41.37 -13.47
CA ARG A 132 16.38 41.35 -12.13
C ARG A 132 17.57 40.37 -12.08
N ARG A 133 18.69 40.79 -11.49
CA ARG A 133 19.90 39.96 -11.32
C ARG A 133 19.57 38.67 -10.54
N GLY A 134 19.82 37.50 -11.15
CA GLY A 134 19.72 36.19 -10.49
C GLY A 134 18.82 35.16 -11.19
N VAL A 135 17.97 35.58 -12.15
CA VAL A 135 17.09 34.66 -12.90
C VAL A 135 17.91 33.69 -13.79
N SER A 136 18.95 34.18 -14.45
CA SER A 136 19.86 33.36 -15.28
C SER A 136 20.76 32.39 -14.51
N LYS A 137 20.86 32.51 -13.17
CA LYS A 137 21.58 31.54 -12.31
C LYS A 137 20.72 30.34 -11.88
N SER A 138 19.42 30.34 -12.20
CA SER A 138 18.46 29.35 -11.69
C SER A 138 18.34 28.07 -12.53
N GLY A 139 19.13 27.92 -13.60
CA GLY A 139 19.07 26.76 -14.51
C GLY A 139 17.82 26.69 -15.40
N VAL A 140 16.94 27.70 -15.32
CA VAL A 140 15.75 27.83 -16.17
C VAL A 140 16.15 28.39 -17.54
N ASP A 141 15.72 27.74 -18.61
CA ASP A 141 15.94 28.20 -20.00
C ASP A 141 14.99 29.35 -20.35
N VAL A 142 15.35 30.53 -19.87
CA VAL A 142 14.60 31.79 -20.06
C VAL A 142 14.68 32.26 -21.51
N ASP A 143 15.75 31.89 -22.23
CA ASP A 143 15.95 32.26 -23.63
C ASP A 143 14.87 31.64 -24.52
N TYR A 144 14.44 30.41 -24.22
CA TYR A 144 13.32 29.77 -24.92
C TYR A 144 12.04 30.61 -24.88
N ILE A 145 11.62 31.06 -23.70
CA ILE A 145 10.40 31.88 -23.54
C ILE A 145 10.59 33.30 -24.09
N SER A 146 11.79 33.85 -23.99
CA SER A 146 12.10 35.20 -24.51
C SER A 146 12.13 35.23 -26.04
N GLY A 147 12.42 34.11 -26.68
CA GLY A 147 12.39 33.95 -28.14
C GLY A 147 10.99 33.77 -28.74
N LEU A 148 9.96 33.48 -27.93
CA LEU A 148 8.58 33.37 -28.41
C LEU A 148 7.94 34.76 -28.60
N PRO A 149 7.03 34.93 -29.58
CA PRO A 149 6.30 36.17 -29.74
C PRO A 149 5.33 36.39 -28.57
N TRP A 150 5.55 37.47 -27.82
CA TRP A 150 4.66 37.96 -26.77
C TRP A 150 3.63 38.92 -27.35
N ILE A 151 2.37 38.51 -27.34
CA ILE A 151 1.27 39.21 -27.99
C ILE A 151 0.32 39.75 -26.92
N VAL A 152 0.16 41.07 -26.89
CA VAL A 152 -0.75 41.77 -25.99
C VAL A 152 -2.12 41.85 -26.67
N THR A 153 -3.11 41.14 -26.14
CA THR A 153 -4.42 41.04 -26.80
C THR A 153 -5.25 42.32 -26.68
N GLU A 154 -4.99 43.15 -25.68
CA GLU A 154 -5.66 44.46 -25.49
C GLU A 154 -5.40 45.44 -26.63
N ASP A 155 -4.32 45.25 -27.40
CA ASP A 155 -4.01 46.07 -28.59
C ASP A 155 -4.93 45.72 -29.78
N PHE A 156 -5.68 44.61 -29.71
CA PHE A 156 -6.58 44.13 -30.77
C PHE A 156 -7.98 44.75 -30.65
N VAL A 157 -8.07 46.08 -30.76
CA VAL A 157 -9.31 46.83 -30.54
C VAL A 157 -10.28 46.70 -31.71
N ASP A 158 -9.79 46.86 -32.94
CA ASP A 158 -10.63 46.85 -34.14
C ASP A 158 -10.86 45.44 -34.69
N MET A 159 -12.06 45.20 -35.21
CA MET A 159 -12.36 44.05 -36.06
C MET A 159 -11.70 44.23 -37.43
N ILE A 160 -10.76 43.35 -37.78
CA ILE A 160 -10.00 43.43 -39.04
C ILE A 160 -10.55 42.46 -40.11
N SER A 161 -11.35 41.46 -39.75
CA SER A 161 -12.05 40.57 -40.69
C SER A 161 -13.29 39.93 -40.04
N ASP A 162 -14.37 39.78 -40.82
CA ASP A 162 -15.65 39.14 -40.46
C ASP A 162 -15.80 37.72 -41.06
N GLU A 163 -14.80 37.20 -41.76
CA GLU A 163 -14.90 35.87 -42.37
C GLU A 163 -15.14 34.78 -41.30
N LEU A 164 -16.25 34.04 -41.43
CA LEU A 164 -16.54 32.87 -40.59
C LEU A 164 -15.60 31.72 -41.01
N PHE A 165 -14.66 31.39 -40.14
CA PHE A 165 -13.58 30.46 -40.45
C PHE A 165 -14.00 29.00 -40.23
N SER A 166 -13.82 28.14 -41.25
CA SER A 166 -14.34 26.76 -41.27
C SER A 166 -13.47 25.70 -40.59
N ASP A 167 -12.19 25.98 -40.34
CA ASP A 167 -11.22 24.98 -39.90
C ASP A 167 -11.02 25.03 -38.38
N THR A 168 -11.91 24.36 -37.65
CA THR A 168 -11.80 24.16 -36.19
C THR A 168 -10.94 22.93 -35.88
N SER A 169 -9.96 23.07 -34.97
CA SER A 169 -9.20 21.92 -34.46
C SER A 169 -10.14 20.95 -33.74
N LYS A 170 -9.79 19.66 -33.75
CA LYS A 170 -10.46 18.67 -32.89
C LYS A 170 -10.21 18.93 -31.41
N ILE A 171 -9.00 19.37 -31.08
CA ILE A 171 -8.59 19.68 -29.71
C ILE A 171 -9.03 21.11 -29.42
N LEU A 172 -9.87 21.27 -28.39
CA LEU A 172 -10.31 22.58 -27.94
C LEU A 172 -9.16 23.32 -27.24
N PHE A 173 -8.48 22.64 -26.31
CA PHE A 173 -7.36 23.22 -25.56
C PHE A 173 -6.49 22.14 -24.92
N LEU A 174 -5.28 22.52 -24.50
CA LEU A 174 -4.43 21.66 -23.66
C LEU A 174 -4.52 22.10 -22.20
N GLN A 175 -4.92 21.17 -21.34
CA GLN A 175 -4.95 21.39 -19.90
C GLN A 175 -3.75 20.73 -19.24
N TYR A 176 -2.82 21.53 -18.73
CA TYR A 176 -1.67 20.97 -18.02
C TYR A 176 -2.01 20.56 -16.58
N THR A 177 -1.84 19.28 -16.28
CA THR A 177 -2.00 18.78 -14.92
C THR A 177 -0.70 18.91 -14.13
N SER A 178 -0.81 19.39 -12.89
CA SER A 178 0.32 19.51 -11.96
C SER A 178 0.62 18.19 -11.24
N GLY A 179 0.39 17.03 -11.87
CA GLY A 179 0.37 15.71 -11.24
C GLY A 179 1.57 15.44 -10.33
N SER A 180 1.52 14.39 -9.50
CA SER A 180 2.54 14.04 -8.49
C SER A 180 3.98 13.82 -9.00
N THR A 181 4.22 14.00 -10.30
CA THR A 181 5.54 14.05 -10.95
C THR A 181 6.08 15.49 -10.99
N MET A 182 7.40 15.67 -11.05
CA MET A 182 7.99 17.03 -11.13
C MET A 182 7.62 17.80 -12.40
N GLU A 183 7.17 17.12 -13.46
CA GLU A 183 6.89 17.69 -14.78
C GLU A 183 5.39 17.67 -15.13
N PRO A 184 4.78 18.83 -15.47
CA PRO A 184 3.39 18.93 -15.94
C PRO A 184 3.11 18.17 -17.23
N LYS A 185 1.88 17.65 -17.39
CA LYS A 185 1.43 16.89 -18.58
C LYS A 185 0.23 17.55 -19.23
N GLY A 186 0.27 17.76 -20.54
CA GLY A 186 -0.83 18.39 -21.28
C GLY A 186 -1.93 17.40 -21.64
N VAL A 187 -3.09 17.47 -20.99
CA VAL A 187 -4.29 16.71 -21.35
C VAL A 187 -4.95 17.34 -22.57
N MET A 188 -5.25 16.52 -23.58
CA MET A 188 -5.91 16.95 -24.82
C MET A 188 -7.44 16.94 -24.66
N VAL A 189 -8.03 18.10 -24.36
CA VAL A 189 -9.49 18.25 -24.20
C VAL A 189 -10.11 18.65 -25.54
N THR A 190 -11.18 17.97 -25.95
CA THR A 190 -11.85 18.22 -27.24
C THR A 190 -13.11 19.07 -27.10
N HIS A 191 -13.61 19.59 -28.23
CA HIS A 191 -14.92 20.23 -28.28
C HIS A 191 -16.05 19.28 -27.87
N GLU A 192 -16.01 18.03 -28.35
CA GLU A 192 -17.00 17.01 -28.05
C GLU A 192 -17.03 16.66 -26.56
N ASN A 193 -15.87 16.59 -25.90
CA ASN A 193 -15.82 16.36 -24.47
C ASN A 193 -16.64 17.40 -23.69
N ILE A 194 -16.47 18.69 -24.01
CA ILE A 194 -17.23 19.78 -23.38
C ILE A 194 -18.72 19.68 -23.73
N LEU A 195 -19.07 19.49 -25.02
CA LEU A 195 -20.45 19.40 -25.49
C LEU A 195 -21.23 18.25 -24.85
N HIS A 196 -20.58 17.12 -24.56
CA HIS A 196 -21.21 15.98 -23.91
C HIS A 196 -21.37 16.14 -22.39
N THR A 197 -20.48 16.87 -21.73
CA THR A 197 -20.42 16.92 -20.26
C THR A 197 -21.09 18.15 -19.66
N TYR A 198 -21.14 19.30 -20.35
CA TYR A 198 -21.78 20.50 -19.83
C TYR A 198 -23.26 20.32 -19.43
N PRO A 199 -24.12 19.55 -20.16
CA PRO A 199 -25.52 19.41 -19.77
C PRO A 199 -25.72 18.43 -18.61
N LEU A 200 -24.70 17.64 -18.28
CA LEU A 200 -24.71 16.67 -17.19
C LEU A 200 -24.30 17.30 -15.85
N VAL A 201 -23.43 18.32 -15.91
CA VAL A 201 -22.93 19.02 -14.71
C VAL A 201 -23.81 20.20 -14.32
N ILE A 202 -24.34 20.94 -15.31
CA ILE A 202 -25.31 22.02 -15.08
C ILE A 202 -26.69 21.53 -15.49
N ASP A 203 -27.48 21.17 -14.49
CA ASP A 203 -28.80 20.54 -14.62
C ASP A 203 -29.94 21.54 -14.94
N HIS A 204 -29.66 22.85 -14.95
CA HIS A 204 -30.67 23.89 -15.11
C HIS A 204 -30.31 24.93 -16.18
N PRO A 205 -31.34 25.55 -16.80
CA PRO A 205 -31.12 26.64 -17.74
C PRO A 205 -30.65 27.90 -17.02
N ASP A 206 -29.91 28.75 -17.74
CA ASP A 206 -29.54 30.10 -17.31
C ASP A 206 -28.88 30.17 -15.92
N PRO A 207 -27.86 29.34 -15.63
CA PRO A 207 -27.22 29.34 -14.32
C PRO A 207 -26.58 30.70 -14.02
N VAL A 208 -26.69 31.16 -12.77
CA VAL A 208 -25.93 32.30 -12.25
C VAL A 208 -24.80 31.76 -11.39
N VAL A 209 -23.58 31.88 -11.87
CA VAL A 209 -22.39 31.33 -11.22
C VAL A 209 -21.60 32.44 -10.54
N VAL A 210 -21.19 32.20 -9.30
CA VAL A 210 -20.18 33.02 -8.61
C VAL A 210 -18.96 32.14 -8.39
N SER A 211 -17.77 32.63 -8.73
CA SER A 211 -16.55 31.85 -8.49
C SER A 211 -15.30 32.70 -8.35
N TRP A 212 -14.49 32.34 -7.37
CA TRP A 212 -13.13 32.83 -7.19
C TRP A 212 -12.08 31.80 -7.62
N LEU A 213 -12.54 30.67 -8.17
CA LEU A 213 -11.65 29.58 -8.55
C LEU A 213 -10.72 30.02 -9.68
N PRO A 214 -9.47 29.53 -9.67
CA PRO A 214 -8.54 29.94 -10.67
C PRO A 214 -8.92 29.49 -12.09
N GLN A 215 -8.85 30.42 -13.05
CA GLN A 215 -9.25 30.20 -14.44
C GLN A 215 -8.28 29.30 -15.24
N TYR A 216 -7.16 28.90 -14.66
CA TYR A 216 -6.19 27.96 -15.26
C TYR A 216 -6.34 26.52 -14.72
N HIS A 217 -7.38 26.26 -13.92
CA HIS A 217 -7.75 24.93 -13.40
C HIS A 217 -9.10 24.52 -13.99
N ASP A 218 -9.33 23.23 -14.28
CA ASP A 218 -10.59 22.72 -14.87
C ASP A 218 -11.86 23.24 -14.18
N MET A 219 -11.96 23.07 -12.86
CA MET A 219 -13.14 23.49 -12.08
C MET A 219 -13.44 24.99 -12.22
N GLY A 220 -12.41 25.82 -12.35
CA GLY A 220 -12.57 27.24 -12.65
C GLY A 220 -12.93 27.45 -14.13
N LEU A 221 -12.04 27.06 -15.05
CA LEU A 221 -12.20 27.31 -16.49
C LEU A 221 -13.44 26.62 -17.06
N ILE A 222 -13.48 25.30 -16.99
CA ILE A 222 -14.56 24.48 -17.57
C ILE A 222 -15.84 24.68 -16.76
N GLY A 223 -15.76 24.50 -15.44
CA GLY A 223 -16.93 24.49 -14.57
C GLY A 223 -17.60 25.85 -14.42
N CYS A 224 -16.83 26.93 -14.28
CA CYS A 224 -17.38 28.27 -14.00
C CYS A 224 -17.43 29.20 -15.21
N TYR A 225 -16.60 29.01 -16.25
CA TYR A 225 -16.64 29.88 -17.44
C TYR A 225 -17.23 29.17 -18.65
N LEU A 226 -16.74 27.99 -19.03
CA LEU A 226 -17.21 27.33 -20.26
C LEU A 226 -18.63 26.79 -20.15
N TYR A 227 -18.94 25.98 -19.13
CA TYR A 227 -20.26 25.36 -19.02
C TYR A 227 -21.41 26.36 -18.87
N PRO A 228 -21.32 27.41 -18.01
CA PRO A 228 -22.40 28.39 -17.89
C PRO A 228 -22.63 29.15 -19.20
N ALA A 229 -21.57 29.49 -19.94
CA ALA A 229 -21.69 30.16 -21.23
C ALA A 229 -22.43 29.33 -22.27
N LEU A 230 -22.28 28.00 -22.24
CA LEU A 230 -22.98 27.08 -23.16
C LEU A 230 -24.42 26.79 -22.74
N LYS A 231 -24.80 27.14 -21.50
CA LYS A 231 -26.15 27.00 -20.93
C LYS A 231 -26.98 28.29 -20.93
N GLY A 232 -26.47 29.37 -21.54
CA GLY A 232 -27.14 30.67 -21.51
C GLY A 232 -26.95 31.42 -20.19
N GLY A 233 -26.05 30.98 -19.32
CA GLY A 233 -25.86 31.52 -17.97
C GLY A 233 -25.10 32.86 -17.90
N THR A 234 -24.88 33.29 -16.65
CA THR A 234 -24.11 34.47 -16.26
C THR A 234 -23.08 34.07 -15.21
N MET A 235 -21.84 34.53 -15.35
CA MET A 235 -20.75 34.22 -14.42
C MET A 235 -20.13 35.50 -13.83
N HIS A 236 -20.10 35.57 -12.50
CA HIS A 236 -19.47 36.60 -11.68
C HIS A 236 -18.17 36.08 -11.05
N GLY A 237 -17.04 36.51 -11.59
CA GLY A 237 -15.70 36.10 -11.18
C GLY A 237 -14.98 37.12 -10.29
N PHE A 238 -14.08 36.65 -9.43
CA PHE A 238 -13.10 37.51 -8.74
C PHE A 238 -11.82 36.73 -8.43
N ALA A 239 -10.77 37.43 -7.99
CA ALA A 239 -9.47 36.78 -7.81
C ALA A 239 -9.47 35.85 -6.58
N SER A 240 -8.80 34.70 -6.69
CA SER A 240 -8.65 33.78 -5.56
C SER A 240 -7.97 34.42 -4.35
N MET A 241 -7.07 35.39 -4.59
CA MET A 241 -6.43 36.16 -3.52
C MET A 241 -7.40 37.07 -2.78
N ASP A 242 -8.43 37.58 -3.45
CA ASP A 242 -9.46 38.42 -2.85
C ASP A 242 -10.36 37.59 -1.92
N PHE A 243 -10.71 36.35 -2.31
CA PHE A 243 -11.35 35.38 -1.40
C PHE A 243 -10.50 35.11 -0.15
N ILE A 244 -9.20 34.85 -0.33
CA ILE A 244 -8.30 34.62 0.81
C ILE A 244 -8.23 35.87 1.71
N GLN A 245 -8.21 37.07 1.14
CA GLN A 245 -8.13 38.31 1.90
C GLN A 245 -9.44 38.64 2.62
N ARG A 246 -10.59 38.48 1.94
CA ARG A 246 -11.93 38.83 2.42
C ARG A 246 -12.92 37.71 2.02
N PRO A 247 -13.02 36.62 2.80
CA PRO A 247 -13.87 35.48 2.44
C PRO A 247 -15.37 35.82 2.38
N ILE A 248 -15.81 36.84 3.13
CA ILE A 248 -17.21 37.31 3.08
C ILE A 248 -17.63 37.77 1.68
N LEU A 249 -16.70 38.22 0.84
CA LEU A 249 -16.98 38.64 -0.54
C LEU A 249 -17.66 37.52 -1.35
N TRP A 250 -17.36 36.26 -1.08
CA TRP A 250 -18.00 35.13 -1.74
C TRP A 250 -19.50 35.07 -1.42
N PHE A 251 -19.86 35.26 -0.15
CA PHE A 251 -21.24 35.25 0.33
C PHE A 251 -21.99 36.52 -0.08
N ASP A 252 -21.34 37.69 0.00
CA ASP A 252 -21.86 38.97 -0.49
C ASP A 252 -22.22 38.86 -1.98
N ALA A 253 -21.35 38.25 -2.78
CA ALA A 253 -21.59 38.05 -4.21
C ALA A 253 -22.72 37.03 -4.48
N ILE A 254 -22.76 35.91 -3.75
CA ILE A 254 -23.86 34.93 -3.86
C ILE A 254 -25.21 35.62 -3.57
N THR A 255 -25.27 36.38 -2.47
CA THR A 255 -26.47 37.10 -2.04
C THR A 255 -26.88 38.16 -3.07
N THR A 256 -25.94 39.01 -3.48
CA THR A 256 -26.19 40.14 -4.38
C THR A 256 -26.69 39.68 -5.75
N TYR A 257 -26.05 38.66 -6.32
CA TYR A 257 -26.35 38.18 -7.66
C TYR A 257 -27.36 37.02 -7.66
N ARG A 258 -27.82 36.59 -6.48
CA ARG A 258 -28.68 35.40 -6.29
C ARG A 258 -28.12 34.19 -7.04
N ALA A 259 -26.85 33.89 -6.79
CA ALA A 259 -26.13 32.83 -7.49
C ALA A 259 -26.82 31.49 -7.30
N THR A 260 -27.00 30.73 -8.39
CA THR A 260 -27.59 29.40 -8.37
C THR A 260 -26.54 28.30 -8.25
N ALA A 261 -25.29 28.59 -8.61
CA ALA A 261 -24.21 27.62 -8.55
C ALA A 261 -22.87 28.25 -8.13
N THR A 262 -22.13 27.52 -7.31
CA THR A 262 -20.73 27.81 -6.99
C THR A 262 -20.03 26.51 -6.59
N ALA A 263 -18.71 26.49 -6.69
CA ALA A 263 -17.91 25.33 -6.30
C ALA A 263 -16.65 25.79 -5.58
N ALA A 264 -16.18 24.96 -4.66
CA ALA A 264 -14.93 25.18 -3.97
C ALA A 264 -14.29 23.85 -3.53
N PRO A 265 -12.97 23.82 -3.34
CA PRO A 265 -12.30 22.71 -2.65
C PRO A 265 -12.55 22.74 -1.14
N ASN A 266 -12.38 21.59 -0.48
CA ASN A 266 -12.64 21.39 0.95
C ASN A 266 -12.01 22.48 1.85
N PHE A 267 -10.80 22.92 1.54
CA PHE A 267 -10.05 23.91 2.32
C PHE A 267 -10.78 25.25 2.41
N ALA A 268 -11.58 25.61 1.41
CA ALA A 268 -12.30 26.88 1.39
C ALA A 268 -13.41 26.89 2.44
N TYR A 269 -14.11 25.77 2.58
CA TYR A 269 -15.12 25.58 3.62
C TYR A 269 -14.48 25.60 5.01
N ASP A 270 -13.35 24.88 5.20
CA ASP A 270 -12.52 24.96 6.41
C ASP A 270 -12.09 26.41 6.69
N TYR A 271 -11.72 27.15 5.66
CA TYR A 271 -11.25 28.53 5.80
C TYR A 271 -12.36 29.44 6.30
N CYS A 272 -13.58 29.29 5.79
CA CYS A 272 -14.76 30.03 6.22
C CYS A 272 -15.13 29.71 7.69
N LEU A 273 -14.97 28.45 8.11
CA LEU A 273 -15.26 27.99 9.48
C LEU A 273 -14.23 28.42 10.54
N ARG A 274 -13.07 28.96 10.15
CA ARG A 274 -12.03 29.37 11.11
C ARG A 274 -12.47 30.59 11.91
N ALA A 275 -12.26 30.54 13.22
CA ALA A 275 -12.54 31.65 14.13
C ALA A 275 -11.92 32.97 13.64
N GLY A 276 -12.73 34.03 13.56
CA GLY A 276 -12.33 35.36 13.12
C GLY A 276 -12.25 35.56 11.60
N ARG A 277 -12.63 34.57 10.77
CA ARG A 277 -12.70 34.73 9.31
C ARG A 277 -14.04 35.27 8.82
N LEU A 278 -15.12 34.77 9.38
CA LEU A 278 -16.48 35.28 9.19
C LEU A 278 -17.05 35.53 10.59
N SER A 279 -17.54 36.73 10.83
CA SER A 279 -18.27 37.07 12.07
C SER A 279 -19.76 36.91 11.83
N LYS A 280 -20.55 36.74 12.90
CA LYS A 280 -22.02 36.66 12.77
C LYS A 280 -22.56 37.94 12.15
N GLU A 281 -22.07 39.09 12.61
CA GLU A 281 -22.48 40.41 12.11
C GLU A 281 -22.19 40.57 10.61
N SER A 282 -21.09 39.98 10.10
CA SER A 282 -20.79 40.02 8.67
C SER A 282 -21.73 39.16 7.83
N LEU A 283 -22.44 38.21 8.43
CA LEU A 283 -23.35 37.30 7.77
C LEU A 283 -24.83 37.69 7.96
N ASP A 284 -25.13 38.77 8.68
CA ASP A 284 -26.51 39.18 9.00
C ASP A 284 -27.38 39.35 7.74
N ASP A 285 -26.80 39.83 6.63
CA ASP A 285 -27.47 40.04 5.36
C ASP A 285 -27.30 38.88 4.35
N CYS A 286 -26.69 37.76 4.76
CA CYS A 286 -26.38 36.63 3.87
C CYS A 286 -27.66 35.83 3.51
N ASP A 287 -27.89 35.60 2.20
CA ASP A 287 -28.96 34.75 1.68
C ASP A 287 -28.40 33.70 0.70
N LEU A 288 -28.39 32.44 1.13
CA LEU A 288 -27.92 31.29 0.38
C LEU A 288 -29.06 30.47 -0.26
N SER A 289 -30.32 30.89 -0.10
CA SER A 289 -31.51 30.15 -0.59
C SER A 289 -31.60 30.02 -2.11
N SER A 290 -30.86 30.86 -2.84
CA SER A 290 -30.78 30.79 -4.30
C SER A 290 -29.91 29.65 -4.83
N LEU A 291 -29.02 29.10 -3.98
CA LEU A 291 -28.10 28.05 -4.39
C LEU A 291 -28.83 26.74 -4.67
N ARG A 292 -28.63 26.24 -5.88
CA ARG A 292 -28.96 24.86 -6.28
C ARG A 292 -27.75 23.95 -6.21
N VAL A 293 -26.57 24.53 -6.41
CA VAL A 293 -25.30 23.81 -6.42
C VAL A 293 -24.27 24.56 -5.58
N LEU A 294 -23.90 23.97 -4.46
CA LEU A 294 -22.70 24.29 -3.69
C LEU A 294 -21.84 23.01 -3.66
N MET A 295 -20.88 22.94 -4.58
CA MET A 295 -20.12 21.70 -4.78
C MET A 295 -18.78 21.73 -4.02
N CYS A 296 -18.50 20.67 -3.25
CA CYS A 296 -17.20 20.41 -2.64
C CYS A 296 -16.43 19.34 -3.43
N ALA A 297 -15.32 19.72 -4.08
CA ALA A 297 -14.60 18.81 -4.97
C ALA A 297 -13.11 19.13 -5.08
N ALA A 298 -12.42 18.46 -6.00
CA ALA A 298 -11.00 18.64 -6.33
C ALA A 298 -9.99 18.21 -5.24
N GLU A 299 -10.39 17.94 -4.02
CA GLU A 299 -9.56 17.31 -2.99
C GLU A 299 -10.39 16.43 -2.06
N PRO A 300 -9.78 15.57 -1.23
CA PRO A 300 -10.53 14.74 -0.30
C PRO A 300 -11.45 15.56 0.60
N VAL A 301 -12.73 15.18 0.59
CA VAL A 301 -13.78 15.87 1.36
C VAL A 301 -13.75 15.35 2.79
N LYS A 302 -13.59 16.26 3.75
CA LYS A 302 -13.51 15.92 5.18
C LYS A 302 -14.94 15.87 5.75
N PRO A 303 -15.37 14.74 6.36
CA PRO A 303 -16.69 14.62 6.96
C PRO A 303 -17.02 15.73 7.97
N ASP A 304 -16.07 16.05 8.87
CA ASP A 304 -16.23 17.12 9.87
C ASP A 304 -16.47 18.49 9.24
N THR A 305 -15.70 18.83 8.20
CA THR A 305 -15.85 20.09 7.47
C THR A 305 -17.21 20.17 6.79
N TYR A 306 -17.63 19.08 6.15
CA TYR A 306 -18.92 19.00 5.46
C TYR A 306 -20.07 19.25 6.45
N THR A 307 -20.13 18.49 7.54
CA THR A 307 -21.20 18.60 8.55
C THR A 307 -21.22 19.98 9.18
N ARG A 308 -20.07 20.48 9.65
CA ARG A 308 -19.99 21.79 10.32
C ARG A 308 -20.30 22.96 9.41
N PHE A 309 -19.94 22.87 8.12
CA PHE A 309 -20.29 23.92 7.16
C PHE A 309 -21.80 23.95 6.93
N LEU A 310 -22.42 22.79 6.71
CA LEU A 310 -23.86 22.71 6.53
C LEU A 310 -24.60 23.29 7.75
N GLU A 311 -24.25 22.85 8.96
CA GLU A 311 -24.84 23.35 10.21
C GLU A 311 -24.64 24.87 10.40
N ALA A 312 -23.45 25.38 10.10
CA ALA A 312 -23.13 26.79 10.28
C ALA A 312 -23.88 27.71 9.30
N PHE A 313 -24.20 27.22 8.09
CA PHE A 313 -24.75 28.04 7.01
C PHE A 313 -26.24 27.78 6.70
N GLN A 314 -26.84 26.72 7.26
CA GLN A 314 -28.29 26.48 7.22
C GLN A 314 -29.13 27.68 7.68
N PRO A 315 -28.81 28.39 8.78
CA PRO A 315 -29.57 29.56 9.21
C PRO A 315 -29.61 30.71 8.19
N TYR A 316 -28.69 30.75 7.24
CA TYR A 316 -28.62 31.75 6.17
C TYR A 316 -29.24 31.24 4.86
N GLY A 317 -30.04 30.17 4.89
CA GLY A 317 -30.78 29.65 3.74
C GLY A 317 -30.08 28.57 2.92
N LEU A 318 -28.96 28.00 3.40
CA LEU A 318 -28.32 26.89 2.70
C LEU A 318 -29.12 25.59 2.85
N GLU A 319 -29.73 25.13 1.77
CA GLU A 319 -30.46 23.86 1.72
C GLU A 319 -29.49 22.66 1.67
N SER A 320 -29.77 21.60 2.42
CA SER A 320 -28.93 20.38 2.45
C SER A 320 -28.79 19.72 1.09
N GLU A 321 -29.84 19.79 0.26
CA GLU A 321 -29.81 19.23 -1.09
C GLU A 321 -28.90 20.02 -2.04
N SER A 322 -28.66 21.31 -1.77
CA SER A 322 -27.80 22.14 -2.60
C SER A 322 -26.31 21.91 -2.35
N PHE A 323 -25.93 21.49 -1.13
CA PHE A 323 -24.55 21.23 -0.75
C PHE A 323 -24.21 19.76 -0.95
N TYR A 324 -23.21 19.45 -1.78
CA TYR A 324 -22.80 18.07 -2.04
C TYR A 324 -21.33 17.96 -2.47
N ALA A 325 -20.78 16.77 -2.27
CA ALA A 325 -19.46 16.39 -2.74
C ALA A 325 -19.50 15.78 -4.16
N ALA A 326 -18.38 15.91 -4.87
CA ALA A 326 -18.23 15.42 -6.24
C ALA A 326 -16.79 14.96 -6.52
N TYR A 327 -16.65 14.05 -7.49
CA TYR A 327 -15.35 13.55 -7.94
C TYR A 327 -15.10 13.83 -9.43
N GLY A 328 -13.85 14.16 -9.75
CA GLY A 328 -13.47 14.64 -11.07
C GLY A 328 -11.96 14.83 -11.26
N LEU A 329 -11.53 14.84 -12.52
CA LEU A 329 -10.14 15.01 -12.93
C LEU A 329 -10.06 15.55 -14.37
N ALA A 330 -8.95 16.23 -14.68
CA ALA A 330 -8.69 16.82 -16.00
C ALA A 330 -8.72 15.79 -17.13
N GLU A 331 -8.20 14.58 -16.88
CA GLU A 331 -8.18 13.48 -17.83
C GLU A 331 -9.59 13.00 -18.24
N ASN A 332 -10.61 13.30 -17.42
CA ASN A 332 -12.03 13.10 -17.73
C ASN A 332 -12.76 14.43 -17.91
N THR A 333 -12.08 15.43 -18.49
CA THR A 333 -12.57 16.80 -18.72
C THR A 333 -12.78 17.59 -17.44
N LEU A 334 -13.73 17.19 -16.59
CA LEU A 334 -13.98 17.82 -15.30
C LEU A 334 -14.57 16.84 -14.29
N ALA A 335 -15.83 16.42 -14.48
CA ALA A 335 -16.60 15.67 -13.50
C ALA A 335 -16.78 14.19 -13.92
N VAL A 336 -16.76 13.30 -12.94
CA VAL A 336 -17.02 11.86 -13.10
C VAL A 336 -18.30 11.48 -12.36
N SER A 337 -18.47 11.95 -11.11
CA SER A 337 -19.66 11.72 -10.29
C SER A 337 -20.06 12.97 -9.52
N LEU A 338 -21.37 13.11 -9.26
CA LEU A 338 -21.98 14.26 -8.58
C LEU A 338 -23.04 13.80 -7.56
N GLY A 339 -23.40 14.72 -6.65
CA GLY A 339 -24.54 14.55 -5.73
C GLY A 339 -24.22 13.77 -4.47
N GLY A 340 -22.94 13.61 -4.11
CA GLY A 340 -22.53 12.88 -2.92
C GLY A 340 -22.90 13.62 -1.63
N ARG A 341 -23.79 13.03 -0.83
CA ARG A 341 -24.24 13.62 0.45
C ARG A 341 -24.10 12.66 1.63
N ASN A 342 -24.01 11.37 1.33
CA ASN A 342 -23.91 10.33 2.35
C ASN A 342 -22.51 10.32 2.98
N ILE A 343 -22.46 10.08 4.28
CA ILE A 343 -21.24 9.84 5.03
C ILE A 343 -21.35 8.44 5.61
N VAL A 344 -20.39 7.58 5.26
CA VAL A 344 -20.36 6.20 5.73
C VAL A 344 -19.20 6.01 6.70
N SER A 345 -19.45 5.20 7.73
CA SER A 345 -18.41 4.75 8.67
C SER A 345 -17.86 3.41 8.19
N VAL A 346 -16.56 3.37 7.93
CA VAL A 346 -15.85 2.20 7.43
C VAL A 346 -14.81 1.76 8.46
N ASN A 347 -14.70 0.45 8.70
CA ASN A 347 -13.69 -0.09 9.60
C ASN A 347 -12.27 0.18 9.06
N LYS A 348 -11.43 0.87 9.84
CA LYS A 348 -10.05 1.28 9.46
C LYS A 348 -9.16 0.10 9.10
N ARG A 349 -9.26 -1.01 9.85
CA ARG A 349 -8.44 -2.21 9.62
C ARG A 349 -8.82 -2.91 8.32
N ALA A 350 -10.12 -3.00 8.03
CA ALA A 350 -10.61 -3.50 6.76
C ALA A 350 -10.13 -2.60 5.60
N LEU A 351 -10.21 -1.28 5.77
CA LEU A 351 -9.77 -0.30 4.77
C LEU A 351 -8.27 -0.47 4.45
N ALA A 352 -7.43 -0.63 5.48
CA ALA A 352 -5.99 -0.87 5.34
C ALA A 352 -5.66 -2.18 4.59
N LEU A 353 -6.57 -3.15 4.61
CA LEU A 353 -6.49 -4.43 3.90
C LEU A 353 -7.21 -4.41 2.54
N GLY A 354 -7.62 -3.23 2.05
CA GLY A 354 -8.28 -3.09 0.75
C GLY A 354 -9.77 -3.46 0.73
N LYS A 355 -10.44 -3.45 1.89
CA LYS A 355 -11.86 -3.79 2.02
C LYS A 355 -12.67 -2.64 2.63
N ALA A 356 -13.76 -2.26 1.99
CA ALA A 356 -14.71 -1.27 2.50
C ALA A 356 -15.79 -1.97 3.34
N ARG A 357 -15.46 -2.32 4.59
CA ARG A 357 -16.42 -2.90 5.54
C ARG A 357 -17.15 -1.81 6.31
N MET A 358 -18.44 -1.62 6.02
CA MET A 358 -19.29 -0.71 6.78
C MET A 358 -19.36 -1.12 8.25
N THR A 359 -19.42 -0.14 9.15
CA THR A 359 -19.61 -0.37 10.58
C THR A 359 -20.57 0.67 11.16
N THR A 360 -21.58 0.18 11.87
CA THR A 360 -22.59 1.00 12.57
C THR A 360 -22.63 0.72 14.07
N GLU A 361 -21.73 -0.13 14.57
CA GLU A 361 -21.71 -0.55 15.97
C GLU A 361 -20.92 0.42 16.85
N VAL A 362 -21.52 0.79 17.99
CA VAL A 362 -20.92 1.73 18.96
C VAL A 362 -19.60 1.19 19.54
N SER A 363 -19.46 -0.13 19.63
CA SER A 363 -18.26 -0.86 20.07
C SER A 363 -17.06 -0.73 19.12
N GLU A 364 -17.28 -0.36 17.86
CA GLU A 364 -16.21 -0.24 16.84
C GLU A 364 -15.83 1.21 16.51
N ILE A 365 -16.40 2.20 17.19
CA ILE A 365 -16.22 3.64 16.88
C ILE A 365 -14.74 4.07 16.85
N ASP A 366 -13.92 3.61 17.80
CA ASP A 366 -12.49 3.97 17.85
C ASP A 366 -11.68 3.38 16.67
N ASN A 367 -12.21 2.34 16.02
CA ASN A 367 -11.64 1.66 14.87
C ASN A 367 -12.35 2.00 13.54
N ALA A 368 -13.24 2.99 13.52
CA ALA A 368 -13.95 3.43 12.31
C ALA A 368 -13.38 4.75 11.77
N THR A 369 -13.40 4.92 10.46
CA THR A 369 -13.15 6.20 9.78
C THR A 369 -14.35 6.57 8.92
N GLN A 370 -14.63 7.86 8.80
CA GLN A 370 -15.76 8.35 8.00
C GLN A 370 -15.28 8.79 6.62
N ILE A 371 -16.04 8.42 5.59
CA ILE A 371 -15.76 8.79 4.20
C ILE A 371 -17.02 9.41 3.61
N VAL A 372 -16.88 10.57 2.95
CA VAL A 372 -17.97 11.25 2.26
C VAL A 372 -18.12 10.67 0.86
N SER A 373 -19.35 10.35 0.48
CA SER A 373 -19.73 9.96 -0.88
C SER A 373 -19.37 11.06 -1.88
N CYS A 374 -18.90 10.68 -3.07
CA CYS A 374 -18.77 11.57 -4.22
C CYS A 374 -19.98 11.48 -5.16
N GLY A 375 -21.01 10.74 -4.76
CA GLY A 375 -22.28 10.62 -5.47
C GLY A 375 -22.24 9.57 -6.57
N THR A 376 -23.11 9.73 -7.56
CA THR A 376 -23.29 8.75 -8.62
C THR A 376 -22.55 9.15 -9.89
N PRO A 377 -22.01 8.18 -10.67
CA PRO A 377 -21.44 8.47 -11.98
C PRO A 377 -22.42 9.23 -12.88
N LEU A 378 -21.90 10.21 -13.63
CA LEU A 378 -22.71 10.96 -14.59
C LEU A 378 -23.26 10.05 -15.70
N PRO A 379 -24.46 10.34 -16.25
CA PRO A 379 -25.01 9.57 -17.36
C PRO A 379 -24.03 9.43 -18.54
N GLY A 380 -23.79 8.20 -18.99
CA GLY A 380 -22.84 7.92 -20.08
C GLY A 380 -21.37 7.94 -19.68
N ILE A 381 -21.06 8.04 -18.38
CA ILE A 381 -19.74 7.80 -17.80
C ILE A 381 -19.81 6.47 -17.04
N ASP A 382 -19.02 5.50 -17.47
CA ASP A 382 -18.90 4.20 -16.82
C ASP A 382 -17.71 4.22 -15.88
N VAL A 383 -17.93 3.73 -14.65
CA VAL A 383 -16.92 3.73 -13.60
C VAL A 383 -16.82 2.32 -13.03
N LYS A 384 -15.61 1.78 -13.07
CA LYS A 384 -15.28 0.46 -12.55
C LYS A 384 -14.25 0.58 -11.45
N ILE A 385 -14.36 -0.26 -10.43
CA ILE A 385 -13.34 -0.42 -9.39
C ILE A 385 -12.49 -1.62 -9.80
N VAL A 386 -11.20 -1.41 -10.04
CA VAL A 386 -10.34 -2.37 -10.71
C VAL A 386 -9.10 -2.61 -9.87
N ASP A 387 -8.66 -3.87 -9.78
CA ASP A 387 -7.37 -4.19 -9.18
C ASP A 387 -6.24 -3.54 -10.02
N PRO A 388 -5.42 -2.64 -9.44
CA PRO A 388 -4.44 -1.88 -10.19
C PRO A 388 -3.28 -2.72 -10.76
N GLU A 389 -3.06 -3.93 -10.27
CA GLU A 389 -2.00 -4.85 -10.72
C GLU A 389 -2.56 -5.93 -11.65
N LEU A 390 -3.68 -6.54 -11.27
CA LEU A 390 -4.30 -7.66 -11.98
C LEU A 390 -5.21 -7.20 -13.13
N HIS A 391 -5.62 -5.92 -13.12
CA HIS A 391 -6.54 -5.31 -14.08
C HIS A 391 -7.90 -6.05 -14.18
N VAL A 392 -8.37 -6.62 -13.08
CA VAL A 392 -9.69 -7.26 -12.99
C VAL A 392 -10.67 -6.32 -12.30
N ALA A 393 -11.92 -6.28 -12.76
CA ALA A 393 -12.97 -5.60 -12.01
C ALA A 393 -13.13 -6.27 -10.64
N LEU A 394 -13.27 -5.47 -9.60
CA LEU A 394 -13.46 -5.94 -8.23
C LEU A 394 -14.94 -5.94 -7.86
N GLU A 395 -15.31 -6.91 -7.03
CA GLU A 395 -16.66 -7.02 -6.47
C GLU A 395 -16.99 -5.82 -5.54
N PRO A 396 -18.27 -5.47 -5.39
CA PRO A 396 -18.70 -4.44 -4.44
C PRO A 396 -18.13 -4.66 -3.03
N GLY A 397 -17.71 -3.58 -2.38
CA GLY A 397 -17.09 -3.61 -1.04
C GLY A 397 -15.58 -3.88 -1.03
N LEU A 398 -14.95 -4.15 -2.17
CA LEU A 398 -13.49 -4.13 -2.30
C LEU A 398 -12.99 -2.77 -2.79
N ILE A 399 -11.79 -2.39 -2.36
CA ILE A 399 -11.15 -1.13 -2.74
C ILE A 399 -10.19 -1.40 -3.88
N GLY A 400 -10.35 -0.67 -4.97
CA GLY A 400 -9.50 -0.75 -6.15
C GLY A 400 -9.27 0.62 -6.77
N GLU A 401 -8.51 0.63 -7.86
CA GLU A 401 -8.33 1.82 -8.68
C GLU A 401 -9.63 2.15 -9.43
N ILE A 402 -10.01 3.41 -9.42
CA ILE A 402 -11.17 3.93 -10.14
C ILE A 402 -10.78 4.03 -11.61
N TRP A 403 -11.46 3.28 -12.47
CA TRP A 403 -11.28 3.31 -13.93
C TRP A 403 -12.52 3.91 -14.58
N VAL A 404 -12.32 4.82 -15.53
CA VAL A 404 -13.40 5.63 -16.11
C VAL A 404 -13.45 5.47 -17.63
N ALA A 405 -14.62 5.22 -18.19
CA ALA A 405 -14.86 5.25 -19.63
C ALA A 405 -16.07 6.12 -19.96
N GLY A 406 -16.24 6.44 -21.25
CA GLY A 406 -17.35 7.25 -21.75
C GLY A 406 -16.93 8.65 -22.22
N ASN A 407 -17.94 9.48 -22.52
CA ASN A 407 -17.78 10.71 -23.30
C ASN A 407 -17.01 11.84 -22.58
N GLY A 408 -16.81 11.73 -21.27
CA GLY A 408 -15.97 12.64 -20.49
C GLY A 408 -14.47 12.41 -20.68
N LYS A 409 -14.06 11.21 -21.14
CA LYS A 409 -12.65 10.83 -21.26
C LYS A 409 -11.96 11.64 -22.36
N CYS A 410 -10.85 12.30 -22.02
CA CYS A 410 -10.05 13.08 -22.96
C CYS A 410 -9.24 12.17 -23.93
N LEU A 411 -8.64 12.75 -24.97
CA LEU A 411 -7.92 11.96 -26.00
C LEU A 411 -6.63 11.30 -25.49
N GLY A 412 -6.02 11.85 -24.44
CA GLY A 412 -4.72 11.43 -23.95
C GLY A 412 -3.83 12.59 -23.51
N TYR A 413 -2.53 12.29 -23.39
CA TYR A 413 -1.50 13.27 -23.11
C TYR A 413 -0.79 13.72 -24.40
N TRP A 414 -0.64 15.03 -24.56
CA TRP A 414 0.00 15.66 -25.71
C TRP A 414 1.42 15.11 -25.91
N ARG A 415 1.72 14.66 -27.14
CA ARG A 415 3.01 14.10 -27.56
C ARG A 415 3.58 13.01 -26.63
N ASN A 416 2.71 12.29 -25.91
CA ASN A 416 3.11 11.20 -25.03
C ASN A 416 2.25 9.94 -25.30
N PRO A 417 2.47 9.26 -26.45
CA PRO A 417 1.66 8.12 -26.87
C PRO A 417 1.80 6.92 -25.93
N GLU A 418 2.97 6.71 -25.34
CA GLU A 418 3.22 5.61 -24.40
C GLU A 418 2.40 5.76 -23.12
N LEU A 419 2.45 6.94 -22.48
CA LEU A 419 1.66 7.20 -21.29
C LEU A 419 0.17 7.25 -21.62
N THR A 420 -0.20 7.76 -22.80
CA THR A 420 -1.59 7.74 -23.28
C THR A 420 -2.10 6.31 -23.42
N LEU A 421 -1.35 5.40 -24.04
CA LEU A 421 -1.73 4.00 -24.15
C LEU A 421 -1.88 3.37 -22.76
N LYS A 422 -0.94 3.64 -21.84
CA LYS A 422 -0.97 3.09 -20.48
C LYS A 422 -2.13 3.60 -19.63
N GLN A 423 -2.49 4.89 -19.75
CA GLN A 423 -3.45 5.55 -18.87
C GLN A 423 -4.85 5.65 -19.48
N PHE A 424 -4.99 5.98 -20.76
CA PHE A 424 -6.29 6.25 -21.40
C PHE A 424 -6.88 5.07 -22.16
N ARG A 425 -6.08 4.01 -22.40
CA ARG A 425 -6.48 2.82 -23.16
C ARG A 425 -6.31 1.53 -22.35
N ALA A 426 -6.46 1.63 -21.04
CA ALA A 426 -6.35 0.47 -20.17
C ALA A 426 -7.51 -0.50 -20.42
N ARG A 427 -7.27 -1.79 -20.21
CA ARG A 427 -8.23 -2.86 -20.48
C ARG A 427 -8.44 -3.68 -19.22
N ILE A 428 -9.70 -3.85 -18.85
CA ILE A 428 -10.10 -4.75 -17.78
C ILE A 428 -10.15 -6.16 -18.36
N VAL A 429 -9.56 -7.11 -17.66
CA VAL A 429 -9.59 -8.54 -18.01
C VAL A 429 -11.05 -8.99 -18.02
N ASP A 430 -11.47 -9.61 -19.14
CA ASP A 430 -12.81 -10.16 -19.38
C ASP A 430 -14.00 -9.16 -19.41
N ASP A 431 -13.78 -7.84 -19.23
CA ASP A 431 -14.82 -6.79 -19.32
C ASP A 431 -14.28 -5.49 -19.97
N SER A 432 -14.07 -5.52 -21.29
CA SER A 432 -13.63 -4.34 -22.05
C SER A 432 -14.55 -3.99 -23.23
N PRO A 433 -15.79 -3.54 -22.95
CA PRO A 433 -16.76 -3.21 -24.00
C PRO A 433 -16.40 -1.95 -24.80
N TYR A 434 -15.46 -1.13 -24.31
CA TYR A 434 -15.04 0.12 -24.95
C TYR A 434 -13.80 -0.11 -25.82
N ASP A 435 -13.91 0.02 -27.14
CA ASP A 435 -12.80 -0.12 -28.08
C ASP A 435 -11.64 0.85 -27.86
N ASP A 436 -11.87 1.95 -27.15
CA ASP A 436 -10.87 2.95 -26.78
C ASP A 436 -10.37 2.78 -25.32
N GLY A 437 -10.80 1.72 -24.62
CA GLY A 437 -10.38 1.34 -23.28
C GLY A 437 -10.92 2.23 -22.15
N TYR A 438 -10.36 2.06 -20.95
CA TYR A 438 -10.64 2.87 -19.78
C TYR A 438 -9.48 3.83 -19.47
N LEU A 439 -9.82 4.95 -18.85
CA LEU A 439 -8.92 5.85 -18.16
C LEU A 439 -8.62 5.32 -16.75
N ARG A 440 -7.34 5.07 -16.46
CA ARG A 440 -6.82 4.85 -15.11
C ARG A 440 -6.66 6.19 -14.41
N THR A 441 -7.41 6.43 -13.34
CA THR A 441 -7.35 7.72 -12.64
C THR A 441 -6.16 7.79 -11.67
N GLY A 442 -5.65 6.64 -11.24
CA GLY A 442 -4.70 6.54 -10.13
C GLY A 442 -5.32 6.86 -8.75
N ASP A 443 -6.64 7.07 -8.69
CA ASP A 443 -7.39 7.26 -7.45
C ASP A 443 -8.01 5.91 -7.03
N MET A 444 -8.01 5.63 -5.74
CA MET A 444 -8.56 4.42 -5.14
C MET A 444 -9.94 4.72 -4.56
N GLY A 445 -10.87 3.79 -4.73
CA GLY A 445 -12.23 3.93 -4.22
C GLY A 445 -13.00 2.63 -4.21
N PHE A 446 -14.26 2.72 -3.81
CA PHE A 446 -15.22 1.62 -3.82
C PHE A 446 -16.63 2.15 -4.11
N PHE A 447 -17.51 1.26 -4.52
CA PHE A 447 -18.95 1.54 -4.58
C PHE A 447 -19.66 1.03 -3.33
N HIS A 448 -20.60 1.81 -2.82
CA HIS A 448 -21.57 1.39 -1.81
C HIS A 448 -22.92 2.04 -2.13
N ASP A 449 -23.99 1.23 -2.17
CA ASP A 449 -25.35 1.66 -2.52
C ASP A 449 -25.44 2.50 -3.82
N GLY A 450 -24.62 2.15 -4.81
CA GLY A 450 -24.57 2.82 -6.12
C GLY A 450 -23.80 4.14 -6.14
N GLU A 451 -23.28 4.60 -5.01
CA GLU A 451 -22.47 5.80 -4.91
C GLU A 451 -20.97 5.49 -4.82
N LEU A 452 -20.15 6.38 -5.40
CA LEU A 452 -18.71 6.27 -5.42
C LEU A 452 -18.10 6.92 -4.18
N PHE A 453 -17.24 6.18 -3.48
CA PHE A 453 -16.46 6.68 -2.35
C PHE A 453 -14.97 6.66 -2.71
N VAL A 454 -14.31 7.81 -2.59
CA VAL A 454 -12.89 7.97 -2.92
C VAL A 454 -12.05 7.92 -1.65
N CYS A 455 -11.12 6.97 -1.58
CA CYS A 455 -10.28 6.74 -0.40
C CYS A 455 -8.95 7.50 -0.47
N GLY A 456 -8.36 7.66 -1.66
CA GLY A 456 -7.09 8.39 -1.83
C GLY A 456 -6.38 8.06 -3.14
N ARG A 457 -5.10 8.37 -3.27
CA ARG A 457 -4.31 8.14 -4.51
C ARG A 457 -3.34 6.99 -4.37
N ILE A 458 -3.25 6.13 -5.37
CA ILE A 458 -2.33 4.98 -5.38
C ILE A 458 -0.86 5.39 -5.22
N LYS A 459 -0.46 6.53 -5.81
CA LYS A 459 0.93 7.04 -5.75
C LYS A 459 1.24 7.83 -4.48
N ASP A 460 0.21 8.38 -3.85
CA ASP A 460 0.38 9.14 -2.60
C ASP A 460 0.20 8.21 -1.39
N MET A 461 -0.40 7.04 -1.59
CA MET A 461 -0.55 5.99 -0.59
C MET A 461 0.81 5.66 0.02
N ILE A 462 0.89 5.87 1.33
CA ILE A 462 2.06 5.54 2.13
C ILE A 462 1.86 4.08 2.53
N ILE A 463 2.72 3.21 1.98
CA ILE A 463 2.63 1.77 2.24
C ILE A 463 3.71 1.43 3.25
N LEU A 464 3.29 1.19 4.48
CA LEU A 464 4.19 0.84 5.57
C LEU A 464 3.78 -0.55 6.06
N ARG A 465 4.72 -1.49 6.02
CA ARG A 465 4.51 -2.86 6.56
C ARG A 465 3.29 -3.58 5.96
N GLY A 466 3.02 -3.35 4.68
CA GLY A 466 1.89 -3.96 3.96
C GLY A 466 0.51 -3.38 4.28
N GLN A 467 0.45 -2.28 5.05
CA GLN A 467 -0.77 -1.51 5.28
C GLN A 467 -0.75 -0.21 4.47
N ASN A 468 -1.91 0.13 3.94
CA ASN A 468 -2.11 1.32 3.14
C ASN A 468 -2.56 2.49 4.03
N TYR A 469 -1.76 3.55 4.06
CA TYR A 469 -2.07 4.79 4.77
C TYR A 469 -2.26 5.93 3.78
N TYR A 470 -3.37 6.64 3.91
CA TYR A 470 -3.62 7.82 3.11
C TYR A 470 -3.00 9.05 3.80
N PRO A 471 -2.12 9.81 3.11
CA PRO A 471 -1.44 10.97 3.71
C PRO A 471 -2.36 11.98 4.39
N GLN A 472 -3.59 12.13 3.86
CA GLN A 472 -4.57 13.08 4.36
C GLN A 472 -5.02 12.74 5.78
N ASP A 473 -5.14 11.45 6.11
CA ASP A 473 -5.50 11.00 7.44
C ASP A 473 -4.40 11.37 8.44
N ILE A 474 -3.13 11.15 8.05
CA ILE A 474 -1.95 11.53 8.83
C ILE A 474 -1.88 13.05 9.03
N GLU A 475 -2.04 13.81 7.94
CA GLU A 475 -2.02 15.27 7.97
C GLU A 475 -3.11 15.84 8.88
N ASN A 476 -4.34 15.27 8.83
CA ASN A 476 -5.44 15.68 9.69
C ASN A 476 -5.15 15.42 11.18
N VAL A 477 -4.55 14.27 11.51
CA VAL A 477 -4.17 13.96 12.90
C VAL A 477 -3.10 14.92 13.39
N VAL A 478 -2.07 15.20 12.58
CA VAL A 478 -1.01 16.16 12.90
C VAL A 478 -1.58 17.54 13.18
N GLU A 479 -2.49 18.03 12.34
CA GLU A 479 -3.12 19.34 12.51
C GLU A 479 -3.97 19.44 13.78
N ARG A 480 -4.66 18.35 14.16
CA ARG A 480 -5.45 18.28 15.39
C ARG A 480 -4.59 18.17 16.65
N ALA A 481 -3.42 17.54 16.54
CA ALA A 481 -2.53 17.29 17.67
C ALA A 481 -1.89 18.57 18.24
N SER A 482 -1.79 19.66 17.47
CA SER A 482 -1.28 20.94 17.98
C SER A 482 -1.88 22.17 17.32
N GLY A 483 -2.44 23.05 18.16
CA GLY A 483 -2.88 24.38 17.74
C GLY A 483 -1.77 25.31 17.25
N LEU A 484 -0.49 24.93 17.36
CA LEU A 484 0.65 25.69 16.84
C LEU A 484 0.97 25.37 15.38
N ILE A 485 0.44 24.28 14.83
CA ILE A 485 0.57 23.94 13.42
C ILE A 485 -0.39 24.78 12.58
N ARG A 486 0.07 25.25 11.43
CA ARG A 486 -0.76 26.00 10.50
C ARG A 486 -1.68 25.02 9.76
N ALA A 487 -2.99 25.15 9.95
CA ALA A 487 -3.97 24.26 9.35
C ALA A 487 -3.95 24.29 7.80
N ASN A 488 -4.17 23.12 7.20
CA ASN A 488 -3.95 22.75 5.80
C ASN A 488 -2.50 22.96 5.31
N CYS A 489 -1.48 22.92 6.17
CA CYS A 489 -0.05 23.08 5.83
C CYS A 489 0.83 21.94 6.39
N VAL A 490 0.37 20.70 6.25
CA VAL A 490 1.14 19.50 6.60
C VAL A 490 1.29 18.64 5.35
N ALA A 491 2.48 18.09 5.11
CA ALA A 491 2.71 17.10 4.08
C ALA A 491 3.23 15.82 4.72
N ALA A 492 2.49 14.73 4.60
CA ALA A 492 2.93 13.39 4.96
C ALA A 492 3.38 12.65 3.69
N PHE A 493 4.51 11.95 3.76
CA PHE A 493 4.99 11.13 2.65
C PHE A 493 5.92 10.02 3.13
N GLN A 494 5.98 8.95 2.33
CA GLN A 494 6.91 7.85 2.56
C GLN A 494 8.34 8.28 2.19
N ILE A 495 9.28 8.08 3.10
CA ILE A 495 10.73 8.12 2.87
C ILE A 495 11.29 6.70 2.98
N HIS A 496 12.60 6.55 2.77
CA HIS A 496 13.31 5.31 3.07
C HIS A 496 14.37 5.62 4.13
N GLU A 497 14.25 5.00 5.30
CA GLU A 497 15.34 4.89 6.28
C GLU A 497 15.95 3.50 6.10
N ASP A 498 17.26 3.40 5.86
CA ASP A 498 17.98 2.13 5.67
C ASP A 498 17.35 1.16 4.65
N SER A 499 16.76 1.70 3.58
CA SER A 499 16.04 0.97 2.52
C SER A 499 14.65 0.43 2.90
N GLU A 500 14.15 0.72 4.11
CA GLU A 500 12.79 0.40 4.55
C GLU A 500 11.85 1.61 4.40
N PRO A 501 10.61 1.43 3.92
CA PRO A 501 9.57 2.46 3.93
C PRO A 501 9.32 3.03 5.33
N ALA A 502 9.39 4.35 5.48
CA ALA A 502 9.13 5.05 6.74
C ALA A 502 8.30 6.33 6.54
N LEU A 503 7.59 6.80 7.57
CA LEU A 503 6.76 8.00 7.49
C LEU A 503 7.55 9.27 7.86
N ALA A 504 7.60 10.23 6.95
CA ALA A 504 8.06 11.58 7.24
C ALA A 504 6.92 12.60 7.15
N ILE A 505 7.00 13.62 8.01
CA ILE A 505 6.02 14.70 8.11
C ILE A 505 6.78 16.03 8.03
N VAL A 506 6.32 16.92 7.15
CA VAL A 506 6.79 18.31 7.09
C VAL A 506 5.61 19.21 7.38
N ALA A 507 5.73 20.06 8.41
CA ALA A 507 4.63 20.90 8.88
C ALA A 507 5.06 22.37 9.05
N GLU A 508 4.24 23.31 8.55
CA GLU A 508 4.43 24.73 8.82
C GLU A 508 3.91 25.10 10.22
N VAL A 509 4.70 25.85 10.98
CA VAL A 509 4.27 26.41 12.28
C VAL A 509 3.63 27.78 12.10
N LYS A 510 2.70 28.16 12.98
CA LYS A 510 2.07 29.49 12.96
C LYS A 510 3.04 30.62 13.32
N ASN A 511 3.93 30.37 14.28
CA ASN A 511 4.91 31.32 14.79
C ASN A 511 6.27 30.63 14.91
N PRO A 512 7.32 31.09 14.20
CA PRO A 512 8.66 30.51 14.29
C PRO A 512 9.26 30.48 15.70
N ASN A 513 8.79 31.35 16.59
CA ASN A 513 9.26 31.46 17.97
C ASN A 513 8.47 30.58 18.96
N ALA A 514 7.43 29.88 18.50
CA ALA A 514 6.61 28.99 19.32
C ALA A 514 6.41 27.66 18.60
N LEU A 515 7.31 26.73 18.87
CA LEU A 515 7.35 25.44 18.19
C LEU A 515 6.42 24.42 18.87
N PRO A 516 5.70 23.61 18.08
CA PRO A 516 4.96 22.48 18.60
C PRO A 516 5.88 21.38 19.13
N ASP A 517 5.36 20.60 20.06
CA ASP A 517 6.03 19.41 20.59
C ASP A 517 5.90 18.26 19.58
N ALA A 518 6.99 17.97 18.86
CA ALA A 518 7.04 16.91 17.87
C ALA A 518 6.71 15.53 18.46
N ARG A 519 7.09 15.25 19.71
CA ARG A 519 6.85 13.96 20.35
C ARG A 519 5.37 13.74 20.62
N LYS A 520 4.65 14.79 21.00
CA LYS A 520 3.17 14.75 21.15
C LYS A 520 2.47 14.55 19.81
N ILE A 521 2.98 15.16 18.74
CA ILE A 521 2.42 14.98 17.39
C ILE A 521 2.69 13.56 16.87
N ALA A 522 3.91 13.05 17.02
CA ALA A 522 4.25 11.67 16.69
C ALA A 522 3.39 10.68 17.46
N ALA A 523 3.22 10.89 18.77
CA ALA A 523 2.34 10.08 19.61
C ALA A 523 0.86 10.15 19.17
N ALA A 524 0.37 11.31 18.75
CA ALA A 524 -0.99 11.43 18.22
C ALA A 524 -1.14 10.65 16.90
N VAL A 525 -0.21 10.78 15.95
CA VAL A 525 -0.23 10.00 14.70
C VAL A 525 -0.22 8.50 14.98
N ARG A 526 0.63 8.07 15.91
CA ARG A 526 0.70 6.69 16.39
C ARG A 526 -0.61 6.22 17.00
N ASN A 527 -1.18 6.96 17.93
CA ASN A 527 -2.39 6.55 18.64
C ASN A 527 -3.64 6.52 17.74
N PHE A 528 -3.76 7.44 16.78
CA PHE A 528 -4.96 7.54 15.93
C PHE A 528 -4.91 6.67 14.67
N LEU A 529 -3.71 6.39 14.15
CA LEU A 529 -3.49 5.71 12.86
C LEU A 529 -2.65 4.45 12.96
N ASN A 530 -2.08 4.15 14.13
CA ASN A 530 -1.19 3.00 14.36
C ASN A 530 0.04 3.02 13.41
N VAL A 531 0.61 4.21 13.19
CA VAL A 531 1.81 4.44 12.37
C VAL A 531 2.85 5.22 13.15
N GLU A 532 4.07 4.69 13.16
CA GLU A 532 5.23 5.40 13.68
C GLU A 532 5.71 6.49 12.73
N VAL A 533 5.98 7.67 13.27
CA VAL A 533 6.55 8.78 12.52
C VAL A 533 8.07 8.74 12.67
N ALA A 534 8.78 8.47 11.57
CA ALA A 534 10.23 8.47 11.58
C ALA A 534 10.81 9.88 11.78
N LEU A 535 10.18 10.85 11.11
CA LEU A 535 10.70 12.21 11.07
C LEU A 535 9.58 13.26 11.02
N ILE A 536 9.73 14.32 11.81
CA ILE A 536 8.88 15.52 11.75
C ILE A 536 9.76 16.75 11.61
N SER A 537 9.68 17.45 10.48
CA SER A 537 10.33 18.76 10.32
C SER A 537 9.31 19.89 10.45
N PHE A 538 9.53 20.75 11.45
CA PHE A 538 8.85 22.02 11.55
C PHE A 538 9.59 23.08 10.76
N ILE A 539 8.89 23.69 9.80
CA ILE A 539 9.49 24.68 8.91
C ILE A 539 8.81 26.04 9.09
N ALA A 540 9.51 27.09 8.64
CA ALA A 540 8.97 28.44 8.63
C ALA A 540 7.61 28.53 7.89
N PRO A 541 6.69 29.39 8.34
CA PRO A 541 5.39 29.56 7.70
C PRO A 541 5.52 30.03 6.24
N ARG A 542 4.56 29.60 5.39
CA ARG A 542 4.45 29.96 3.97
C ARG A 542 5.58 29.40 3.08
N ALA A 543 6.08 28.22 3.42
CA ALA A 543 7.17 27.54 2.73
C ALA A 543 6.71 26.31 1.92
N ILE A 544 5.71 25.55 2.38
CA ILE A 544 5.22 24.35 1.66
C ILE A 544 4.68 24.75 0.28
N PRO A 545 5.18 24.13 -0.81
CA PRO A 545 4.70 24.40 -2.16
C PRO A 545 3.25 23.94 -2.31
N ARG A 546 2.44 24.79 -2.95
CA ARG A 546 1.04 24.50 -3.28
C ARG A 546 0.80 24.55 -4.78
N THR A 547 -0.21 23.82 -5.23
CA THR A 547 -0.78 24.04 -6.56
C THR A 547 -1.41 25.43 -6.61
N SER A 548 -1.67 25.91 -7.82
CA SER A 548 -2.37 27.18 -8.01
C SER A 548 -3.83 27.15 -7.53
N SER A 549 -4.40 25.96 -7.30
CA SER A 549 -5.68 25.72 -6.62
C SER A 549 -5.57 25.54 -5.10
N GLY A 550 -4.38 25.73 -4.50
CA GLY A 550 -4.19 25.70 -3.04
C GLY A 550 -3.86 24.33 -2.43
N LYS A 551 -3.83 23.25 -3.22
CA LYS A 551 -3.53 21.87 -2.76
C LYS A 551 -2.05 21.71 -2.41
N ILE A 552 -1.75 20.90 -1.41
CA ILE A 552 -0.37 20.57 -1.00
C ILE A 552 0.32 19.73 -2.09
N MET A 553 1.53 20.12 -2.51
CA MET A 553 2.33 19.36 -3.48
C MET A 553 3.28 18.39 -2.74
N ARG A 554 2.77 17.30 -2.16
CA ARG A 554 3.53 16.35 -1.29
C ARG A 554 4.86 15.88 -1.86
N HIS A 555 4.88 15.42 -3.10
CA HIS A 555 6.11 14.95 -3.75
C HIS A 555 7.15 16.07 -3.91
N LYS A 556 6.71 17.29 -4.24
CA LYS A 556 7.61 18.44 -4.32
C LYS A 556 8.11 18.86 -2.93
N THR A 557 7.24 18.82 -1.91
CA THR A 557 7.65 19.03 -0.52
C THR A 557 8.71 18.03 -0.10
N LYS A 558 8.52 16.73 -0.41
CA LYS A 558 9.52 15.67 -0.17
C LYS A 558 10.86 15.99 -0.82
N HIS A 559 10.86 16.32 -2.12
CA HIS A 559 12.10 16.68 -2.82
C HIS A 559 12.78 17.92 -2.24
N MET A 560 12.04 19.01 -2.03
CA MET A 560 12.58 20.24 -1.44
C MET A 560 13.15 20.00 -0.04
N TRP A 561 12.51 19.13 0.74
CA TRP A 561 13.00 18.72 2.06
C TRP A 561 14.28 17.88 1.97
N LEU A 562 14.31 16.85 1.12
CA LEU A 562 15.51 16.02 0.88
C LEU A 562 16.71 16.82 0.36
N GLU A 563 16.47 17.87 -0.42
CA GLU A 563 17.50 18.77 -0.93
C GLU A 563 17.88 19.90 0.05
N GLY A 564 17.30 19.93 1.25
CA GLY A 564 17.60 20.92 2.28
C GLY A 564 17.14 22.35 1.94
N GLN A 565 16.13 22.51 1.08
CA GLN A 565 15.67 23.83 0.61
C GLN A 565 14.76 24.57 1.61
N PHE A 566 14.34 23.93 2.70
CA PHE A 566 13.51 24.56 3.73
C PHE A 566 14.34 25.18 4.84
N THR A 567 13.88 26.32 5.36
CA THR A 567 14.32 26.79 6.68
C THR A 567 13.64 25.94 7.75
N VAL A 568 14.32 24.86 8.12
CA VAL A 568 13.92 23.97 9.22
C VAL A 568 14.17 24.71 10.54
N LEU A 569 13.10 24.86 11.32
CA LEU A 569 13.13 25.50 12.64
C LEU A 569 13.42 24.49 13.75
N SER A 570 12.90 23.28 13.57
CA SER A 570 13.14 22.13 14.44
C SER A 570 12.87 20.87 13.63
N GLU A 571 13.62 19.83 13.95
CA GLU A 571 13.45 18.51 13.35
C GLU A 571 13.47 17.50 14.47
N PHE A 572 12.47 16.65 14.50
CA PHE A 572 12.41 15.46 15.31
C PHE A 572 12.78 14.28 14.41
N SER A 573 13.71 13.47 14.88
CA SER A 573 14.02 12.19 14.27
C SER A 573 13.95 11.15 15.37
N ARG A 574 13.23 10.05 15.11
CA ARG A 574 13.09 8.94 16.04
C ARG A 574 14.45 8.44 16.55
N GLU A 575 15.49 8.43 15.72
CA GLU A 575 16.83 7.95 16.10
C GLU A 575 17.66 8.96 16.90
N LYS A 576 17.60 10.26 16.57
CA LYS A 576 18.38 11.29 17.27
C LYS A 576 17.76 11.70 18.61
N ASP A 577 16.44 11.73 18.69
CA ASP A 577 15.71 12.08 19.91
C ASP A 577 15.55 10.90 20.88
N ALA A 578 15.87 9.67 20.47
CA ALA A 578 15.99 8.53 21.38
C ALA A 578 17.12 8.70 22.43
N GLY A 579 18.05 9.65 22.22
CA GLY A 579 19.26 9.83 23.05
C GLY A 579 19.44 11.21 23.72
N ALA A 580 18.51 12.17 23.57
CA ALA A 580 18.65 13.50 24.16
C ALA A 580 17.67 13.69 25.34
N PHE A 581 18.14 13.37 26.55
CA PHE A 581 17.48 13.76 27.80
C PHE A 581 18.20 14.96 28.44
N PRO A 582 17.47 15.98 28.95
CA PRO A 582 18.07 17.02 29.77
C PRO A 582 18.65 16.39 31.03
N SER A 583 19.95 16.55 31.25
CA SER A 583 20.58 16.31 32.55
C SER A 583 20.10 17.39 33.53
N GLY A 584 19.05 17.07 34.28
CA GLY A 584 18.48 17.96 35.29
C GLY A 584 17.82 17.15 36.39
N SER A 585 18.57 16.98 37.48
CA SER A 585 18.17 16.50 38.80
C SER A 585 16.67 16.56 39.13
N ASP A 586 16.05 15.40 39.26
CA ASP A 586 15.34 14.97 40.47
C ASP A 586 15.11 13.46 40.37
N ILE A 587 15.14 12.78 41.51
CA ILE A 587 15.13 11.31 41.62
C ILE A 587 13.93 10.74 40.84
N GLN A 588 14.19 10.21 39.65
CA GLN A 588 13.21 9.50 38.83
C GLN A 588 13.55 8.01 38.85
N SER A 589 12.52 7.19 39.03
CA SER A 589 12.66 5.74 39.07
C SER A 589 13.33 5.25 37.78
N SER A 590 14.09 4.15 37.86
CA SER A 590 14.63 3.48 36.66
C SER A 590 13.51 3.01 35.71
N PHE A 591 12.27 2.89 36.18
CA PHE A 591 11.08 2.70 35.35
C PHE A 591 10.61 3.98 34.66
N ASP A 592 10.82 5.16 35.23
CA ASP A 592 10.50 6.44 34.58
C ASP A 592 11.48 6.71 33.43
N GLU A 593 12.74 6.29 33.56
CA GLU A 593 13.70 6.29 32.45
C GLU A 593 13.28 5.32 31.33
N LEU A 594 12.75 4.14 31.69
CA LEU A 594 12.21 3.17 30.71
C LEU A 594 10.97 3.76 30.00
N LYS A 595 10.01 4.33 30.74
CA LYS A 595 8.84 5.03 30.18
C LYS A 595 9.27 6.12 29.21
N ALA A 596 10.21 6.96 29.63
CA ALA A 596 10.69 8.07 28.82
C ALA A 596 11.38 7.60 27.53
N ARG A 597 12.13 6.49 27.58
CA ARG A 597 12.83 5.91 26.42
C ARG A 597 11.90 5.40 25.33
N TYR A 598 10.76 4.81 25.71
CA TYR A 598 9.73 4.34 24.77
C TYR A 598 8.57 5.32 24.59
N ASN A 599 8.72 6.54 25.12
CA ASN A 599 7.72 7.61 25.07
C ASN A 599 6.33 7.16 25.56
N LEU A 600 6.35 6.51 26.73
CA LEU A 600 5.21 6.02 27.49
C LEU A 600 5.01 6.91 28.72
N THR A 601 3.77 7.07 29.14
CA THR A 601 3.36 7.79 30.36
C THR A 601 3.12 6.81 31.52
N GLY A 602 2.90 5.53 31.23
CA GLY A 602 2.57 4.51 32.22
C GLY A 602 1.10 4.53 32.64
N MET A 603 0.24 5.23 31.89
CA MET A 603 -1.21 5.33 32.13
C MET A 603 -2.06 5.01 30.89
N GLU A 604 -1.47 4.49 29.82
CA GLU A 604 -2.18 4.16 28.58
C GLU A 604 -3.01 2.88 28.72
N SER A 605 -4.28 2.92 28.33
CA SER A 605 -5.18 1.76 28.39
C SER A 605 -4.97 0.72 27.27
N TYR A 606 -4.00 0.94 26.39
CA TYR A 606 -3.65 0.08 25.25
C TYR A 606 -2.29 -0.58 25.48
N ASN A 607 -2.01 -1.72 24.84
CA ASN A 607 -0.77 -2.48 25.04
C ASN A 607 0.41 -1.92 24.23
N LEU A 608 1.62 -2.48 24.40
CA LEU A 608 2.83 -1.93 23.77
C LEU A 608 2.85 -2.06 22.24
N VAL A 609 2.16 -3.06 21.67
CA VAL A 609 2.00 -3.20 20.21
C VAL A 609 1.09 -2.10 19.68
N GLU A 610 0.00 -1.84 20.40
CA GLU A 610 -0.94 -0.74 20.09
C GLU A 610 -0.29 0.63 20.33
N ALA A 611 0.73 0.69 21.20
CA ALA A 611 1.60 1.83 21.39
C ALA A 611 2.67 1.97 20.28
N GLY A 612 2.60 1.21 19.19
CA GLY A 612 3.44 1.36 18.00
C GLY A 612 4.81 0.68 18.04
N LEU A 613 5.16 0.02 19.15
CA LEU A 613 6.42 -0.73 19.26
C LEU A 613 6.38 -1.92 18.30
N ASP A 614 7.36 -2.01 17.41
CA ASP A 614 7.52 -3.15 16.53
C ASP A 614 8.16 -4.35 17.25
N SER A 615 8.24 -5.51 16.59
CA SER A 615 8.83 -6.72 17.18
C SER A 615 10.20 -6.48 17.83
N LEU A 616 11.05 -5.63 17.23
CA LEU A 616 12.33 -5.25 17.81
C LEU A 616 12.14 -4.36 19.03
N ASP A 617 11.36 -3.29 18.91
CA ASP A 617 11.12 -2.38 20.04
C ASP A 617 10.53 -3.14 21.24
N LEU A 618 9.67 -4.12 21.01
CA LEU A 618 9.09 -4.99 22.03
C LEU A 618 10.12 -5.91 22.67
N VAL A 619 11.08 -6.45 21.91
CA VAL A 619 12.15 -7.29 22.46
C VAL A 619 13.18 -6.48 23.23
N VAL A 620 13.56 -5.31 22.73
CA VAL A 620 14.49 -4.42 23.44
C VAL A 620 13.80 -3.90 24.71
N PHE A 621 12.54 -3.47 24.62
CA PHE A 621 11.73 -3.08 25.78
C PHE A 621 11.65 -4.20 26.80
N MET A 622 11.36 -5.43 26.34
CA MET A 622 11.25 -6.59 27.21
C MET A 622 12.58 -6.91 27.88
N HIS A 623 13.70 -6.85 27.16
CA HIS A 623 15.01 -7.10 27.76
C HIS A 623 15.34 -6.05 28.82
N GLU A 624 15.14 -4.77 28.53
CA GLU A 624 15.39 -3.68 29.48
C GLU A 624 14.47 -3.74 30.69
N LEU A 625 13.18 -4.04 30.48
CA LEU A 625 12.23 -4.30 31.56
C LEU A 625 12.66 -5.51 32.41
N LYS A 626 13.16 -6.59 31.80
CA LYS A 626 13.67 -7.77 32.51
C LYS A 626 14.90 -7.45 33.34
N GLU A 627 15.87 -6.71 32.80
CA GLU A 627 17.07 -6.30 33.55
C GLU A 627 16.69 -5.38 34.71
N LEU A 628 15.79 -4.42 34.50
CA LEU A 628 15.25 -3.57 35.56
C LEU A 628 14.57 -4.37 36.68
N LEU A 629 13.79 -5.39 36.33
CA LEU A 629 13.16 -6.29 37.30
C LEU A 629 14.21 -7.14 38.06
N LYS A 630 15.27 -7.61 37.39
CA LYS A 630 16.38 -8.34 38.05
C LYS A 630 17.13 -7.45 39.03
N ASP A 631 17.48 -6.23 38.63
CA ASP A 631 18.21 -5.26 39.45
C ASP A 631 17.45 -4.87 40.73
N LYS A 632 16.12 -5.02 40.72
CA LYS A 632 15.23 -4.78 41.86
C LYS A 632 14.91 -6.04 42.68
N GLY A 633 15.61 -7.16 42.44
CA GLY A 633 15.43 -8.42 43.18
C GLY A 633 14.23 -9.26 42.75
N ALA A 634 13.57 -8.93 41.64
CA ALA A 634 12.42 -9.65 41.08
C ALA A 634 12.81 -10.61 39.95
N GLU A 635 13.92 -11.35 40.10
CA GLU A 635 14.47 -12.28 39.08
C GLU A 635 13.45 -13.30 38.56
N MET A 636 12.61 -13.82 39.45
CA MET A 636 11.57 -14.80 39.07
C MET A 636 10.44 -14.17 38.25
N LEU A 637 10.19 -12.87 38.39
CA LEU A 637 9.20 -12.13 37.61
C LEU A 637 9.75 -11.70 36.25
N ALA A 638 11.02 -11.30 36.18
CA ALA A 638 11.73 -11.02 34.93
C ALA A 638 11.66 -12.23 33.97
N ARG A 639 11.83 -13.45 34.48
CA ARG A 639 11.65 -14.69 33.69
C ARG A 639 10.22 -14.89 33.17
N GLN A 640 9.23 -14.22 33.76
CA GLN A 640 7.81 -14.31 33.43
C GLN A 640 7.28 -13.11 32.62
N VAL A 641 8.14 -12.27 32.04
CA VAL A 641 7.74 -11.28 31.04
C VAL A 641 8.01 -11.86 29.64
N ASP A 642 7.03 -11.87 28.74
CA ASP A 642 7.15 -12.36 27.36
C ASP A 642 6.30 -11.51 26.44
N ILE A 643 6.46 -11.73 25.14
CA ILE A 643 5.77 -10.95 24.13
C ILE A 643 4.25 -11.15 24.24
N GLY A 644 3.75 -12.36 24.52
CA GLY A 644 2.30 -12.61 24.64
C GLY A 644 1.62 -11.79 25.73
N VAL A 645 2.29 -11.57 26.87
CA VAL A 645 1.83 -10.68 27.95
C VAL A 645 1.91 -9.22 27.52
N ILE A 646 3.04 -8.80 26.96
CA ILE A 646 3.29 -7.41 26.52
C ILE A 646 2.36 -6.98 25.36
N GLN A 647 1.95 -7.92 24.51
CA GLN A 647 1.04 -7.72 23.39
C GLN A 647 -0.44 -7.61 23.79
N ARG A 648 -0.78 -7.79 25.08
CA ARG A 648 -2.18 -7.77 25.55
C ARG A 648 -2.42 -6.97 26.82
N VAL A 649 -1.42 -6.83 27.70
CA VAL A 649 -1.51 -5.99 28.91
C VAL A 649 -1.34 -4.53 28.52
N SER A 650 -2.24 -3.66 28.99
CA SER A 650 -2.13 -2.24 28.72
C SER A 650 -0.84 -1.66 29.32
N VAL A 651 -0.27 -0.61 28.73
CA VAL A 651 0.91 0.05 29.29
C VAL A 651 0.62 0.58 30.70
N ALA A 652 -0.60 1.03 30.95
CA ALA A 652 -1.10 1.41 32.27
C ALA A 652 -0.96 0.26 33.27
N GLU A 653 -1.52 -0.90 32.96
CA GLU A 653 -1.43 -2.07 33.83
C GLU A 653 0.03 -2.51 33.98
N LEU A 654 0.80 -2.57 32.90
CA LEU A 654 2.21 -2.98 32.91
C LEU A 654 3.06 -2.09 33.85
N PHE A 655 2.91 -0.78 33.76
CA PHE A 655 3.67 0.16 34.59
C PHE A 655 3.06 0.36 35.98
N GLN A 656 1.74 0.22 36.15
CA GLN A 656 1.11 0.18 37.47
C GLN A 656 1.60 -1.04 38.26
N LEU A 657 1.76 -2.18 37.61
CA LEU A 657 2.35 -3.39 38.21
C LEU A 657 3.84 -3.17 38.52
N ALA A 658 4.58 -2.52 37.63
CA ALA A 658 6.00 -2.17 37.81
C ALA A 658 6.27 -1.09 38.91
N GLU A 659 5.34 -0.16 39.12
CA GLU A 659 5.39 0.84 40.19
C GLU A 659 4.95 0.26 41.54
N GLN A 660 3.98 -0.66 41.54
CA GLN A 660 3.62 -1.43 42.74
C GLN A 660 4.82 -2.23 43.25
N LEU A 661 5.63 -2.77 42.35
CA LEU A 661 6.94 -3.40 42.59
C LEU A 661 7.94 -2.48 43.33
N GLU A 662 7.92 -1.17 43.09
CA GLU A 662 8.81 -0.21 43.78
C GLU A 662 8.37 0.11 45.22
N ARG A 663 7.11 -0.16 45.55
CA ARG A 663 6.50 0.25 46.83
C ARG A 663 5.96 -0.91 47.68
N ALA A 664 6.03 -2.15 47.21
CA ALA A 664 5.38 -3.28 47.85
C ALA A 664 6.30 -4.14 48.76
N PRO A 665 5.78 -4.65 49.89
CA PRO A 665 6.38 -5.77 50.60
C PRO A 665 6.32 -7.07 49.77
N GLU A 666 7.16 -8.08 50.10
CA GLU A 666 7.33 -9.36 49.37
C GLU A 666 6.00 -10.05 48.96
N GLU A 667 4.92 -9.82 49.69
CA GLU A 667 3.59 -10.37 49.44
C GLU A 667 2.93 -9.85 48.14
N ALA A 668 3.19 -8.61 47.68
CA ALA A 668 2.58 -8.10 46.44
C ALA A 668 3.31 -8.57 45.18
N LEU A 669 4.61 -8.90 45.28
CA LEU A 669 5.36 -9.57 44.22
C LEU A 669 4.75 -10.94 43.90
N VAL A 670 4.26 -11.64 44.92
CA VAL A 670 3.57 -12.94 44.78
C VAL A 670 2.22 -12.75 44.07
N LEU A 671 1.45 -11.72 44.40
CA LEU A 671 0.15 -11.41 43.76
C LEU A 671 0.28 -11.02 42.28
N LEU A 672 1.28 -10.20 41.94
CA LEU A 672 1.60 -9.84 40.55
C LEU A 672 2.03 -11.04 39.73
N ARG A 673 2.94 -11.86 40.29
CA ARG A 673 3.37 -13.14 39.71
C ARG A 673 2.17 -14.06 39.47
N HIS A 674 1.24 -14.13 40.42
CA HIS A 674 0.02 -14.92 40.28
C HIS A 674 -0.89 -14.38 39.17
N SER A 675 -0.99 -13.07 38.99
CA SER A 675 -1.86 -12.44 37.99
C SER A 675 -1.34 -12.61 36.56
N LEU A 676 -0.04 -12.37 36.32
CA LEU A 676 0.59 -12.59 35.01
C LEU A 676 0.64 -14.08 34.65
N ALA A 677 0.91 -14.94 35.63
CA ALA A 677 0.82 -16.38 35.45
C ALA A 677 -0.62 -16.83 35.18
N ALA A 678 -1.63 -16.22 35.83
CA ALA A 678 -3.03 -16.51 35.58
C ALA A 678 -3.46 -16.09 34.17
N PHE A 679 -3.07 -14.91 33.68
CA PHE A 679 -3.39 -14.45 32.32
C PHE A 679 -2.77 -15.34 31.23
N ARG A 680 -1.48 -15.68 31.36
CA ARG A 680 -0.83 -16.65 30.45
C ARG A 680 -1.49 -18.00 30.51
N LYS A 681 -1.86 -18.45 31.71
CA LYS A 681 -2.57 -19.70 31.89
C LYS A 681 -3.91 -19.63 31.17
N GLU A 682 -4.70 -18.59 31.37
CA GLU A 682 -5.99 -18.38 30.69
C GLU A 682 -5.83 -18.37 29.16
N GLN A 683 -4.83 -17.65 28.62
CA GLN A 683 -4.56 -17.66 27.17
C GLN A 683 -4.17 -19.06 26.67
N ARG A 684 -3.24 -19.73 27.35
CA ARG A 684 -2.84 -21.09 26.97
C ARG A 684 -3.99 -22.06 27.08
N GLU A 685 -4.84 -21.93 28.10
CA GLU A 685 -6.05 -22.75 28.24
C GLU A 685 -7.06 -22.44 27.14
N ALA A 686 -7.23 -21.18 26.73
CA ALA A 686 -8.10 -20.82 25.61
C ALA A 686 -7.59 -21.38 24.28
N GLU A 687 -6.29 -21.24 23.98
CA GLU A 687 -5.67 -21.85 22.80
C GLU A 687 -5.75 -23.38 22.84
N LYS A 688 -5.45 -23.98 23.98
CA LYS A 688 -5.57 -25.42 24.20
C LYS A 688 -7.01 -25.91 24.03
N GLN A 689 -7.99 -25.12 24.48
CA GLN A 689 -9.40 -25.41 24.29
C GLN A 689 -9.79 -25.35 22.81
N MET A 690 -9.41 -24.29 22.09
CA MET A 690 -9.63 -24.21 20.64
C MET A 690 -8.98 -25.39 19.90
N MET A 691 -7.72 -25.70 20.20
CA MET A 691 -7.01 -26.85 19.63
C MET A 691 -7.72 -28.17 19.93
N SER A 692 -8.24 -28.34 21.15
CA SER A 692 -9.00 -29.52 21.54
C SER A 692 -10.32 -29.61 20.76
N ASP A 693 -11.05 -28.51 20.62
CA ASP A 693 -12.32 -28.46 19.90
C ASP A 693 -12.13 -28.75 18.41
N ASP A 694 -11.01 -28.32 17.85
CA ASP A 694 -10.66 -28.50 16.44
C ASP A 694 -9.97 -29.84 16.13
N SER A 695 -9.67 -30.66 17.14
CA SER A 695 -8.89 -31.91 16.99
C SER A 695 -9.60 -33.03 16.23
N LYS A 696 -10.85 -32.81 15.79
CA LYS A 696 -11.70 -33.79 15.12
C LYS A 696 -12.25 -33.24 13.81
N LEU A 697 -12.75 -34.14 12.97
CA LEU A 697 -13.45 -33.75 11.76
C LEU A 697 -14.69 -32.91 12.08
N ILE A 698 -14.83 -31.78 11.40
CA ILE A 698 -15.98 -30.86 11.54
C ILE A 698 -17.23 -31.35 10.80
N PHE A 699 -17.16 -32.51 10.17
CA PHE A 699 -18.23 -33.16 9.42
C PHE A 699 -18.31 -34.64 9.78
N ALA A 700 -19.46 -35.26 9.52
CA ALA A 700 -19.68 -36.69 9.72
C ALA A 700 -19.50 -37.46 8.39
N PRO A 701 -18.37 -38.15 8.18
CA PRO A 701 -18.13 -38.88 6.93
C PRO A 701 -18.92 -40.19 6.85
N SER A 702 -19.26 -40.59 5.63
CA SER A 702 -19.59 -41.98 5.30
C SER A 702 -18.34 -42.87 5.31
N ILE A 703 -18.50 -44.17 5.54
CA ILE A 703 -17.39 -45.13 5.46
C ILE A 703 -16.84 -45.16 4.02
N PRO A 704 -15.54 -44.90 3.80
CA PRO A 704 -14.94 -44.98 2.46
C PRO A 704 -15.04 -46.40 1.89
N ALA A 705 -15.15 -46.53 0.57
CA ALA A 705 -15.03 -47.84 -0.07
C ALA A 705 -13.59 -48.39 0.07
N SER A 706 -13.43 -49.71 0.06
CA SER A 706 -12.11 -50.35 0.17
C SER A 706 -11.20 -49.99 -1.00
N LEU A 707 -9.96 -49.61 -0.70
CA LEU A 707 -8.92 -49.41 -1.71
C LEU A 707 -8.41 -50.76 -2.26
N PRO A 708 -7.91 -50.79 -3.51
CA PRO A 708 -7.23 -51.97 -4.06
C PRO A 708 -5.93 -52.27 -3.30
N GLU A 709 -5.53 -53.56 -3.24
CA GLU A 709 -4.29 -54.01 -2.55
C GLU A 709 -3.01 -53.38 -3.14
N ILE A 710 -3.03 -53.02 -4.43
CA ILE A 710 -1.94 -52.33 -5.11
C ILE A 710 -2.37 -50.87 -5.30
N PRO A 711 -1.61 -49.88 -4.77
CA PRO A 711 -1.87 -48.47 -4.99
C PRO A 711 -1.93 -48.14 -6.49
N VAL A 712 -3.03 -47.52 -6.94
CA VAL A 712 -3.17 -47.02 -8.31
C VAL A 712 -3.25 -45.49 -8.25
N MET A 713 -2.17 -44.82 -8.64
CA MET A 713 -2.05 -43.37 -8.63
C MET A 713 -2.16 -42.82 -10.04
N ASN A 714 -3.38 -42.48 -10.46
CA ASN A 714 -3.67 -41.95 -11.80
C ASN A 714 -4.02 -40.45 -11.75
N HIS A 715 -4.74 -40.01 -10.72
CA HIS A 715 -5.23 -38.64 -10.57
C HIS A 715 -4.90 -38.14 -9.16
N VAL A 716 -3.95 -37.21 -9.11
CA VAL A 716 -3.40 -36.67 -7.87
C VAL A 716 -3.91 -35.26 -7.63
N LEU A 717 -4.43 -34.97 -6.44
CA LEU A 717 -4.60 -33.61 -5.94
C LEU A 717 -3.39 -33.21 -5.10
N LEU A 718 -2.69 -32.15 -5.47
CA LEU A 718 -1.61 -31.55 -4.70
C LEU A 718 -2.03 -30.18 -4.18
N THR A 719 -1.89 -29.94 -2.88
CA THR A 719 -2.02 -28.59 -2.30
C THR A 719 -0.65 -28.03 -1.95
N GLY A 720 -0.50 -26.70 -1.98
CA GLY A 720 0.77 -26.06 -1.66
C GLY A 720 1.85 -26.25 -2.73
N GLY A 721 1.48 -26.42 -3.99
CA GLY A 721 2.42 -26.62 -5.11
C GLY A 721 3.38 -25.46 -5.36
N THR A 722 3.02 -24.23 -4.95
CA THR A 722 3.89 -23.05 -5.01
C THR A 722 4.70 -22.82 -3.73
N GLY A 723 4.59 -23.70 -2.73
CA GLY A 723 5.31 -23.61 -1.46
C GLY A 723 6.77 -24.04 -1.56
N PHE A 724 7.45 -24.17 -0.42
CA PHE A 724 8.88 -24.52 -0.42
C PHE A 724 9.19 -25.93 -0.96
N ILE A 725 8.41 -26.94 -0.53
CA ILE A 725 8.56 -28.34 -0.94
C ILE A 725 7.72 -28.64 -2.21
N GLY A 726 6.68 -27.83 -2.48
CA GLY A 726 5.69 -28.05 -3.54
C GLY A 726 6.27 -28.32 -4.95
N PRO A 727 7.21 -27.50 -5.45
CA PRO A 727 7.84 -27.73 -6.75
C PRO A 727 8.57 -29.07 -6.83
N PHE A 728 9.24 -29.47 -5.75
CA PHE A 728 9.96 -30.73 -5.68
C PHE A 728 9.00 -31.93 -5.60
N LEU A 729 7.84 -31.78 -4.96
CA LEU A 729 6.77 -32.78 -5.00
C LEU A 729 6.20 -32.94 -6.40
N MET A 730 5.93 -31.83 -7.11
CA MET A 730 5.50 -31.88 -8.52
C MET A 730 6.54 -32.61 -9.38
N LYS A 731 7.82 -32.26 -9.25
CA LYS A 731 8.91 -32.96 -9.94
C LYS A 731 8.90 -34.45 -9.64
N SER A 732 8.81 -34.83 -8.37
CA SER A 732 8.87 -36.24 -7.95
C SER A 732 7.66 -37.03 -8.45
N LEU A 733 6.45 -36.44 -8.38
CA LEU A 733 5.24 -37.03 -8.97
C LEU A 733 5.37 -37.22 -10.47
N LEU A 734 5.93 -36.23 -11.17
CA LEU A 734 6.18 -36.33 -12.61
C LEU A 734 7.18 -37.45 -12.92
N GLU A 735 8.29 -37.56 -12.20
CA GLU A 735 9.34 -38.54 -12.49
C GLU A 735 8.95 -39.97 -12.13
N GLN A 736 8.25 -40.18 -11.01
CA GLN A 736 7.97 -41.50 -10.46
C GLN A 736 6.64 -42.10 -10.92
N THR A 737 5.73 -41.28 -11.46
CA THR A 737 4.36 -41.72 -11.82
C THR A 737 3.94 -41.24 -13.21
N GLN A 738 2.86 -41.81 -13.75
CA GLN A 738 2.18 -41.32 -14.95
C GLN A 738 0.91 -40.51 -14.63
N ALA A 739 0.72 -40.12 -13.35
CA ALA A 739 -0.50 -39.46 -12.91
C ALA A 739 -0.69 -38.08 -13.54
N LYS A 740 -1.96 -37.68 -13.72
CA LYS A 740 -2.36 -36.26 -13.86
C LYS A 740 -2.36 -35.62 -12.48
N ILE A 741 -1.79 -34.42 -12.37
CA ILE A 741 -1.54 -33.73 -11.11
C ILE A 741 -2.33 -32.43 -11.11
N TYR A 742 -3.43 -32.41 -10.37
CA TYR A 742 -4.25 -31.23 -10.15
C TYR A 742 -3.70 -30.45 -8.96
N VAL A 743 -3.33 -29.19 -9.15
CA VAL A 743 -2.62 -28.42 -8.13
C VAL A 743 -3.45 -27.23 -7.69
N LEU A 744 -3.88 -27.24 -6.43
CA LEU A 744 -4.58 -26.11 -5.83
C LEU A 744 -3.63 -24.90 -5.75
N VAL A 745 -3.99 -23.82 -6.45
CA VAL A 745 -3.22 -22.59 -6.55
C VAL A 745 -4.13 -21.39 -6.37
N ARG A 746 -3.74 -20.47 -5.48
CA ARG A 746 -4.41 -19.18 -5.32
C ARG A 746 -4.19 -18.34 -6.56
N SER A 747 -5.19 -18.31 -7.43
CA SER A 747 -5.18 -17.57 -8.69
C SER A 747 -6.62 -17.26 -9.10
N SER A 748 -6.81 -16.22 -9.91
CA SER A 748 -8.13 -15.85 -10.43
C SER A 748 -8.52 -16.61 -11.70
N ASP A 749 -7.55 -17.22 -12.40
CA ASP A 749 -7.78 -17.99 -13.61
C ASP A 749 -6.68 -19.05 -13.84
N GLU A 750 -6.98 -20.07 -14.64
CA GLU A 750 -6.09 -21.20 -14.90
C GLU A 750 -4.78 -20.80 -15.61
N VAL A 751 -4.79 -19.74 -16.42
CA VAL A 751 -3.59 -19.28 -17.13
C VAL A 751 -2.59 -18.70 -16.14
N LYS A 752 -3.03 -17.82 -15.24
CA LYS A 752 -2.21 -17.29 -14.16
C LYS A 752 -1.83 -18.39 -13.16
N GLY A 753 -2.73 -19.33 -12.89
CA GLY A 753 -2.44 -20.52 -12.09
C GLY A 753 -1.26 -21.31 -12.66
N SER A 754 -1.31 -21.63 -13.96
CA SER A 754 -0.23 -22.28 -14.71
C SER A 754 1.08 -21.50 -14.67
N GLN A 755 1.05 -20.18 -14.85
CA GLN A 755 2.24 -19.33 -14.77
C GLN A 755 2.89 -19.37 -13.38
N ARG A 756 2.08 -19.32 -12.30
CA ARG A 756 2.60 -19.43 -10.93
C ARG A 756 3.24 -20.79 -10.67
N LEU A 757 2.64 -21.87 -11.16
CA LEU A 757 3.21 -23.21 -11.03
C LEU A 757 4.51 -23.35 -11.84
N ARG A 758 4.59 -22.76 -13.05
CA ARG A 758 5.83 -22.70 -13.83
C ARG A 758 6.93 -21.95 -13.08
N ALA A 759 6.64 -20.77 -12.55
CA ALA A 759 7.60 -19.99 -11.76
C ALA A 759 8.07 -20.76 -10.52
N ALA A 760 7.17 -21.52 -9.90
CA ALA A 760 7.51 -22.40 -8.78
C ALA A 760 8.47 -23.52 -9.22
N MET A 761 8.25 -24.15 -10.38
CA MET A 761 9.18 -25.14 -10.95
C MET A 761 10.56 -24.54 -11.23
N GLU A 762 10.61 -23.36 -11.86
CA GLU A 762 11.85 -22.64 -12.18
C GLU A 762 12.65 -22.26 -10.92
N SER A 763 11.98 -22.07 -9.78
CA SER A 763 12.63 -21.77 -8.50
C SER A 763 13.53 -22.90 -7.98
N MET A 764 13.32 -24.14 -8.43
CA MET A 764 14.22 -25.26 -8.14
C MET A 764 15.57 -25.17 -8.87
N GLY A 765 15.72 -24.20 -9.79
CA GLY A 765 16.88 -24.09 -10.68
C GLY A 765 16.56 -24.60 -12.09
N PRO A 766 17.61 -24.76 -12.94
CA PRO A 766 17.42 -25.16 -14.34
C PRO A 766 16.66 -26.48 -14.47
N CYS A 767 15.47 -26.42 -15.08
CA CYS A 767 14.62 -27.60 -15.32
C CYS A 767 14.93 -28.22 -16.69
N PRO A 768 15.22 -29.53 -16.77
CA PRO A 768 15.41 -30.20 -18.05
C PRO A 768 14.18 -30.08 -18.96
N ALA A 769 14.38 -29.94 -20.27
CA ALA A 769 13.28 -29.80 -21.23
C ALA A 769 12.25 -30.94 -21.13
N ARG A 770 12.73 -32.18 -20.91
CA ARG A 770 11.86 -33.35 -20.72
C ARG A 770 10.95 -33.21 -19.49
N LEU A 771 11.45 -32.67 -18.38
CA LEU A 771 10.65 -32.45 -17.18
C LEU A 771 9.57 -31.40 -17.42
N MET A 772 9.91 -30.30 -18.10
CA MET A 772 8.93 -29.26 -18.43
C MET A 772 7.87 -29.77 -19.43
N GLN A 773 8.23 -30.61 -20.39
CA GLN A 773 7.26 -31.27 -21.26
C GLN A 773 6.28 -32.15 -20.47
N MET A 774 6.78 -32.90 -19.49
CA MET A 774 5.93 -33.70 -18.59
C MET A 774 5.04 -32.81 -17.73
N PHE A 775 5.55 -31.68 -17.25
CA PHE A 775 4.80 -30.68 -16.51
C PHE A 775 3.62 -30.13 -17.34
N GLU A 776 3.87 -29.63 -18.56
CA GLU A 776 2.79 -29.11 -19.42
C GLU A 776 1.72 -30.16 -19.74
N ALA A 777 2.14 -31.42 -19.88
CA ALA A 777 1.24 -32.49 -20.27
C ALA A 777 0.34 -32.99 -19.13
N ARG A 778 0.76 -32.83 -17.87
CA ARG A 778 0.14 -33.51 -16.73
C ARG A 778 -0.18 -32.64 -15.52
N VAL A 779 0.37 -31.44 -15.41
CA VAL A 779 0.07 -30.53 -14.29
C VAL A 779 -1.06 -29.59 -14.69
N ILE A 780 -2.14 -29.62 -13.90
CA ILE A 780 -3.38 -28.89 -14.15
C ILE A 780 -3.62 -27.94 -12.97
N PRO A 781 -3.64 -26.62 -13.16
CA PRO A 781 -3.92 -25.68 -12.07
C PRO A 781 -5.40 -25.76 -11.66
N LEU A 782 -5.65 -25.77 -10.36
CA LEU A 782 -6.98 -25.59 -9.78
C LEU A 782 -7.02 -24.27 -9.03
N CYS A 783 -7.81 -23.31 -9.52
CA CYS A 783 -7.92 -22.00 -8.90
C CYS A 783 -8.78 -22.08 -7.63
N GLY A 784 -8.15 -21.95 -6.47
CA GLY A 784 -8.82 -22.02 -5.18
C GLY A 784 -7.92 -21.61 -4.02
N ASP A 785 -8.49 -21.51 -2.83
CA ASP A 785 -7.80 -21.09 -1.60
C ASP A 785 -8.12 -22.06 -0.45
N LEU A 786 -7.06 -22.54 0.19
CA LEU A 786 -7.13 -23.46 1.32
C LEU A 786 -7.84 -22.83 2.54
N GLY A 787 -7.82 -21.50 2.67
CA GLY A 787 -8.51 -20.78 3.76
C GLY A 787 -10.00 -20.52 3.52
N GLN A 788 -10.56 -20.97 2.39
CA GLN A 788 -11.97 -20.76 2.03
C GLN A 788 -12.77 -22.07 2.19
N PRO A 789 -14.08 -21.99 2.54
CA PRO A 789 -14.97 -23.15 2.48
C PRO A 789 -14.97 -23.80 1.09
N ASN A 790 -15.09 -25.13 1.02
CA ASN A 790 -14.99 -25.89 -0.23
C ASN A 790 -13.70 -25.60 -1.04
N LEU A 791 -12.62 -25.16 -0.39
CA LEU A 791 -11.37 -24.72 -1.04
C LEU A 791 -11.56 -23.54 -2.02
N GLY A 792 -12.69 -22.82 -1.95
CA GLY A 792 -13.07 -21.79 -2.91
C GLY A 792 -13.40 -22.33 -4.31
N LEU A 793 -13.63 -23.64 -4.45
CA LEU A 793 -13.94 -24.29 -5.73
C LEU A 793 -15.44 -24.22 -6.04
N SER A 794 -15.78 -24.20 -7.33
CA SER A 794 -17.17 -24.35 -7.76
C SER A 794 -17.68 -25.76 -7.49
N PRO A 795 -19.01 -25.95 -7.34
CA PRO A 795 -19.59 -27.28 -7.15
C PRO A 795 -19.20 -28.29 -8.24
N ASP A 796 -19.15 -27.87 -9.51
CA ASP A 796 -18.79 -28.75 -10.62
C ASP A 796 -17.33 -29.25 -10.53
N VAL A 797 -16.41 -28.36 -10.15
CA VAL A 797 -15.00 -28.73 -9.96
C VAL A 797 -14.86 -29.62 -8.73
N TRP A 798 -15.58 -29.32 -7.65
CA TRP A 798 -15.60 -30.15 -6.46
C TRP A 798 -16.08 -31.57 -6.76
N ASP A 799 -17.22 -31.72 -7.44
CA ASP A 799 -17.80 -33.00 -7.83
C ASP A 799 -16.88 -33.79 -8.76
N PHE A 800 -16.23 -33.10 -9.71
CA PHE A 800 -15.20 -33.71 -10.54
C PHE A 800 -14.05 -34.28 -9.69
N LEU A 801 -13.51 -33.48 -8.76
CA LEU A 801 -12.40 -33.92 -7.93
C LEU A 801 -12.79 -35.06 -6.98
N ALA A 802 -14.01 -35.02 -6.44
CA ALA A 802 -14.54 -36.07 -5.57
C ALA A 802 -14.60 -37.42 -6.31
N ASN A 803 -14.94 -37.42 -7.60
CA ASN A 803 -15.12 -38.64 -8.38
C ASN A 803 -13.86 -39.13 -9.11
N GLU A 804 -12.94 -38.23 -9.48
CA GLU A 804 -11.78 -38.59 -10.31
C GLU A 804 -10.49 -38.81 -9.51
N ILE A 805 -10.23 -37.97 -8.50
CA ILE A 805 -8.98 -38.04 -7.72
C ILE A 805 -8.92 -39.38 -6.97
N ASP A 806 -7.75 -40.03 -7.02
CA ASP A 806 -7.45 -41.26 -6.26
C ASP A 806 -6.38 -41.05 -5.18
N THR A 807 -5.57 -40.00 -5.28
CA THR A 807 -4.56 -39.70 -4.26
C THR A 807 -4.49 -38.21 -3.97
N VAL A 808 -4.37 -37.86 -2.68
CA VAL A 808 -4.16 -36.49 -2.23
C VAL A 808 -2.77 -36.36 -1.61
N PHE A 809 -2.02 -35.34 -2.01
CA PHE A 809 -0.84 -34.85 -1.31
C PHE A 809 -1.17 -33.48 -0.70
N HIS A 810 -1.52 -33.50 0.59
CA HIS A 810 -1.83 -32.29 1.33
C HIS A 810 -0.57 -31.68 1.95
N ASN A 811 0.06 -30.75 1.22
CA ASN A 811 1.26 -30.01 1.64
C ASN A 811 1.00 -28.51 1.90
N GLY A 812 -0.15 -27.98 1.49
CA GLY A 812 -0.50 -26.58 1.70
C GLY A 812 -0.62 -26.23 3.19
N ALA A 813 0.05 -25.16 3.60
CA ALA A 813 -0.07 -24.58 4.94
C ALA A 813 0.45 -23.11 4.93
N THR A 814 -0.07 -22.30 5.84
CA THR A 814 0.55 -21.05 6.27
C THR A 814 1.68 -21.37 7.25
N VAL A 815 2.88 -20.89 6.93
CA VAL A 815 4.08 -21.06 7.77
C VAL A 815 4.52 -19.69 8.27
N ASN A 816 4.24 -19.39 9.55
CA ASN A 816 4.71 -18.18 10.21
C ASN A 816 4.97 -18.47 11.69
N TYR A 817 6.22 -18.35 12.12
CA TYR A 817 6.66 -18.70 13.48
C TYR A 817 6.26 -17.66 14.55
N LEU A 818 5.76 -16.48 14.13
CA LEU A 818 5.31 -15.41 15.03
C LEU A 818 3.79 -15.39 15.24
N PHE A 819 3.03 -16.07 14.39
CA PHE A 819 1.58 -16.11 14.52
C PHE A 819 1.16 -17.11 15.61
N ASN A 820 0.08 -16.79 16.32
CA ASN A 820 -0.55 -17.72 17.26
C ASN A 820 -1.47 -18.71 16.51
N TYR A 821 -2.04 -19.67 17.25
CA TYR A 821 -2.92 -20.71 16.68
C TYR A 821 -4.06 -20.13 15.84
N ASP A 822 -4.80 -19.17 16.40
CA ASP A 822 -5.99 -18.57 15.78
C ASP A 822 -5.73 -18.01 14.37
N ARG A 823 -4.63 -17.25 14.18
CA ARG A 823 -4.29 -16.67 12.87
C ARG A 823 -3.85 -17.69 11.81
N MET A 824 -3.51 -18.92 12.21
CA MET A 824 -3.16 -20.00 11.28
C MET A 824 -4.27 -21.04 11.12
N ARG A 825 -5.29 -21.00 11.97
CA ARG A 825 -6.37 -21.99 12.07
C ARG A 825 -7.09 -22.20 10.74
N ASP A 826 -7.45 -21.12 10.04
CA ASP A 826 -8.24 -21.20 8.80
C ASP A 826 -7.54 -22.03 7.72
N ALA A 827 -6.29 -21.72 7.39
CA ALA A 827 -5.57 -22.43 6.34
C ALA A 827 -5.06 -23.80 6.79
N ASN A 828 -4.53 -23.92 8.01
CA ASN A 828 -3.83 -25.13 8.44
C ASN A 828 -4.77 -26.21 9.01
N VAL A 829 -5.91 -25.82 9.58
CA VAL A 829 -6.82 -26.74 10.27
C VAL A 829 -8.15 -26.87 9.55
N LEU A 830 -8.84 -25.75 9.29
CA LEU A 830 -10.11 -25.78 8.56
C LEU A 830 -9.89 -26.18 7.10
N GLY A 831 -8.85 -25.65 6.47
CA GLY A 831 -8.42 -26.08 5.14
C GLY A 831 -8.11 -27.59 5.08
N THR A 832 -7.43 -28.14 6.08
CA THR A 832 -7.19 -29.59 6.18
C THR A 832 -8.52 -30.37 6.26
N ASN A 833 -9.49 -29.88 7.02
CA ASN A 833 -10.84 -30.46 7.09
C ASN A 833 -11.53 -30.46 5.72
N GLU A 834 -11.45 -29.38 4.96
CA GLU A 834 -12.02 -29.31 3.61
C GLU A 834 -11.38 -30.32 2.65
N VAL A 835 -10.05 -30.46 2.65
CA VAL A 835 -9.38 -31.45 1.81
C VAL A 835 -9.73 -32.88 2.25
N LEU A 836 -9.86 -33.13 3.56
CA LEU A 836 -10.31 -34.43 4.07
C LEU A 836 -11.77 -34.72 3.70
N ARG A 837 -12.64 -33.72 3.69
CA ARG A 837 -14.02 -33.86 3.24
C ARG A 837 -14.08 -34.33 1.79
N LEU A 838 -13.31 -33.70 0.91
CA LEU A 838 -13.13 -34.15 -0.47
C LEU A 838 -12.58 -35.59 -0.55
N ALA A 839 -11.73 -35.99 0.40
CA ALA A 839 -11.18 -37.35 0.46
C ALA A 839 -12.21 -38.43 0.83
N PHE A 840 -13.25 -38.07 1.58
CA PHE A 840 -14.36 -38.97 1.93
C PHE A 840 -15.47 -39.02 0.87
N GLU A 841 -15.58 -38.00 0.02
CA GLU A 841 -16.63 -37.91 -1.00
C GLU A 841 -16.24 -38.61 -2.30
N GLY A 842 -17.21 -39.27 -2.96
CA GLY A 842 -17.03 -39.90 -4.27
C GLY A 842 -16.12 -41.14 -4.25
N LYS A 843 -15.10 -41.16 -5.12
CA LYS A 843 -14.14 -42.26 -5.24
C LYS A 843 -13.22 -42.32 -4.01
N SER A 844 -12.87 -43.52 -3.55
CA SER A 844 -11.93 -43.71 -2.44
C SER A 844 -10.55 -43.16 -2.77
N LYS A 845 -9.95 -42.43 -1.82
CA LYS A 845 -8.66 -41.75 -1.98
C LYS A 845 -7.65 -42.19 -0.94
N GLU A 846 -6.39 -42.29 -1.35
CA GLU A 846 -5.25 -42.31 -0.41
C GLU A 846 -4.87 -40.87 -0.04
N PHE A 847 -4.67 -40.61 1.25
CA PHE A 847 -4.39 -39.27 1.75
C PHE A 847 -2.99 -39.16 2.37
N ASN A 848 -2.10 -38.43 1.69
CA ASN A 848 -0.74 -38.19 2.15
C ASN A 848 -0.64 -36.77 2.72
N TYR A 849 -0.44 -36.67 4.03
CA TYR A 849 -0.35 -35.39 4.75
C TYR A 849 1.12 -35.03 5.03
N VAL A 850 1.55 -33.84 4.60
CA VAL A 850 2.87 -33.30 4.93
C VAL A 850 2.74 -32.40 6.15
N SER A 851 3.18 -32.93 7.29
CA SER A 851 3.24 -32.30 8.59
C SER A 851 4.65 -31.72 8.85
N THR A 852 5.14 -31.77 10.09
CA THR A 852 6.46 -31.32 10.51
C THR A 852 6.84 -31.97 11.85
N THR A 853 8.13 -32.13 12.16
CA THR A 853 8.54 -32.54 13.51
C THR A 853 8.23 -31.49 14.58
N PHE A 854 7.90 -30.25 14.21
CA PHE A 854 7.46 -29.23 15.18
C PHE A 854 6.14 -29.58 15.88
N VAL A 855 5.39 -30.60 15.46
CA VAL A 855 4.20 -31.10 16.21
C VAL A 855 4.52 -31.64 17.60
N PHE A 856 5.80 -31.87 17.88
CA PHE A 856 6.27 -32.23 19.23
C PHE A 856 6.59 -31.00 20.09
N GLY A 857 6.47 -29.78 19.55
CA GLY A 857 6.86 -28.55 20.23
C GLY A 857 8.24 -28.69 20.86
N TRP A 858 8.32 -28.32 22.14
CA TRP A 858 9.55 -28.40 22.92
C TRP A 858 9.70 -29.68 23.75
N ALA A 859 9.08 -30.79 23.33
CA ALA A 859 9.18 -32.06 24.05
C ALA A 859 10.62 -32.44 24.39
N VAL A 860 10.86 -32.73 25.68
CA VAL A 860 12.17 -33.07 26.28
C VAL A 860 12.56 -34.54 26.16
N LYS A 861 11.72 -35.35 25.49
CA LYS A 861 12.04 -36.75 25.22
C LYS A 861 13.29 -36.83 24.35
N SER A 862 14.29 -37.60 24.80
CA SER A 862 15.59 -37.70 24.14
C SER A 862 15.51 -38.26 22.72
N VAL A 863 14.66 -39.26 22.50
CA VAL A 863 14.38 -39.85 21.19
C VAL A 863 12.88 -39.85 20.94
N LEU A 864 12.45 -39.15 19.89
CA LEU A 864 11.08 -39.16 19.41
C LEU A 864 10.90 -40.21 18.32
N TYR A 865 10.01 -41.16 18.59
CA TYR A 865 9.64 -42.23 17.67
C TYR A 865 8.54 -41.80 16.73
N GLU A 866 8.46 -42.42 15.55
CA GLU A 866 7.44 -42.13 14.55
C GLU A 866 6.00 -42.41 15.05
N THR A 867 5.87 -43.31 16.03
CA THR A 867 4.62 -43.63 16.74
C THR A 867 4.26 -42.65 17.85
N ASP A 868 5.19 -41.76 18.24
CA ASP A 868 4.91 -40.76 19.26
C ASP A 868 3.94 -39.70 18.72
N PHE A 869 3.09 -39.23 19.61
CA PHE A 869 2.24 -38.06 19.41
C PHE A 869 2.09 -37.31 20.73
N ASN A 870 2.07 -35.98 20.66
CA ASN A 870 2.03 -35.12 21.85
C ASN A 870 0.59 -34.99 22.38
N LYS A 871 0.06 -36.06 22.97
CA LYS A 871 -1.37 -36.18 23.33
C LYS A 871 -1.86 -35.06 24.25
N ASP A 872 -1.03 -34.66 25.20
CA ASP A 872 -1.38 -33.70 26.25
C ASP A 872 -1.13 -32.24 25.85
N MET A 873 -0.69 -32.03 24.60
CA MET A 873 -0.30 -30.74 24.03
C MET A 873 0.82 -30.06 24.85
N GLU A 874 1.74 -30.86 25.38
CA GLU A 874 2.82 -30.36 26.23
C GLU A 874 3.80 -29.53 25.41
N LEU A 875 4.08 -28.31 25.88
CA LEU A 875 5.06 -27.41 25.26
C LEU A 875 4.80 -27.11 23.76
N LEU A 876 3.52 -27.08 23.36
CA LEU A 876 3.04 -26.52 22.09
C LEU A 876 2.59 -25.07 22.30
N ASP A 877 3.53 -24.14 22.22
CA ASP A 877 3.34 -22.74 22.64
C ASP A 877 3.53 -21.70 21.52
N PHE A 878 3.62 -22.14 20.25
CA PHE A 878 3.62 -21.24 19.09
C PHE A 878 2.73 -21.78 17.97
N GLY A 879 2.10 -20.89 17.22
CA GLY A 879 0.96 -21.28 16.39
C GLY A 879 1.25 -22.27 15.27
N TYR A 880 2.47 -22.29 14.73
CA TYR A 880 2.81 -23.21 13.64
C TYR A 880 2.87 -24.66 14.15
N SER A 881 3.49 -24.90 15.31
CA SER A 881 3.50 -26.22 15.95
C SER A 881 2.09 -26.64 16.39
N GLN A 882 1.35 -25.72 17.02
CA GLN A 882 -0.04 -25.93 17.46
C GLN A 882 -0.95 -26.33 16.29
N SER A 883 -0.97 -25.53 15.20
CA SER A 883 -1.84 -25.78 14.05
C SER A 883 -1.50 -27.06 13.29
N LYS A 884 -0.21 -27.41 13.15
CA LYS A 884 0.19 -28.67 12.53
C LYS A 884 -0.14 -29.87 13.40
N TRP A 885 -0.03 -29.74 14.72
CA TRP A 885 -0.44 -30.81 15.65
C TRP A 885 -1.95 -31.06 15.56
N VAL A 886 -2.79 -30.02 15.57
CA VAL A 886 -4.24 -30.16 15.44
C VAL A 886 -4.60 -30.81 14.11
N ALA A 887 -4.01 -30.35 13.01
CA ALA A 887 -4.24 -30.94 11.70
C ALA A 887 -3.85 -32.43 11.64
N GLU A 888 -2.80 -32.87 12.32
CA GLU A 888 -2.50 -34.30 12.48
C GLU A 888 -3.59 -35.06 13.25
N GLN A 889 -4.20 -34.46 14.28
CA GLN A 889 -5.30 -35.09 15.02
C GLN A 889 -6.53 -35.26 14.13
N VAL A 890 -6.85 -34.25 13.30
CA VAL A 890 -7.94 -34.34 12.32
C VAL A 890 -7.67 -35.45 11.29
N VAL A 891 -6.44 -35.58 10.80
CA VAL A 891 -6.04 -36.68 9.89
C VAL A 891 -6.08 -38.05 10.60
N ALA A 892 -5.76 -38.11 11.88
CA ALA A 892 -5.87 -39.33 12.69
C ALA A 892 -7.33 -39.73 12.96
N ASP A 893 -8.22 -38.76 13.21
CA ASP A 893 -9.67 -38.99 13.29
C ASP A 893 -10.20 -39.53 11.95
N ALA A 894 -9.79 -38.94 10.82
CA ALA A 894 -10.12 -39.44 9.49
C ALA A 894 -9.65 -40.89 9.28
N ARG A 895 -8.42 -41.22 9.71
CA ARG A 895 -7.90 -42.60 9.68
C ARG A 895 -8.77 -43.55 10.49
N SER A 896 -9.18 -43.15 11.70
CA SER A 896 -10.04 -43.97 12.57
C SER A 896 -11.41 -44.26 11.97
N ARG A 897 -11.86 -43.42 11.02
CA ARG A 897 -13.10 -43.56 10.26
C ARG A 897 -12.95 -44.29 8.92
N GLY A 898 -11.78 -44.89 8.69
CA GLY A 898 -11.52 -45.78 7.56
C GLY A 898 -10.83 -45.15 6.36
N LEU A 899 -10.45 -43.86 6.41
CA LEU A 899 -9.65 -43.25 5.34
C LEU A 899 -8.21 -43.75 5.40
N SER A 900 -7.64 -44.19 4.29
CA SER A 900 -6.23 -44.58 4.22
C SER A 900 -5.35 -43.34 4.23
N THR A 901 -4.56 -43.15 5.30
CA THR A 901 -3.75 -41.94 5.46
C THR A 901 -2.28 -42.21 5.77
N ARG A 902 -1.37 -41.40 5.24
CA ARG A 902 0.05 -41.38 5.62
C ARG A 902 0.39 -39.99 6.14
N ILE A 903 1.15 -39.91 7.24
CA ILE A 903 1.62 -38.63 7.79
C ILE A 903 3.13 -38.59 7.63
N PHE A 904 3.64 -37.59 6.93
CA PHE A 904 5.07 -37.34 6.79
C PHE A 904 5.44 -36.13 7.65
N ARG A 905 6.41 -36.26 8.54
CA ARG A 905 6.92 -35.19 9.42
C ARG A 905 8.35 -34.83 8.99
N PRO A 906 8.54 -33.97 8.00
CA PRO A 906 9.84 -33.36 7.73
C PRO A 906 10.37 -32.62 8.96
N ALA A 907 11.64 -32.85 9.28
CA ALA A 907 12.39 -31.93 10.13
C ALA A 907 12.69 -30.63 9.37
N LEU A 908 13.59 -29.79 9.90
CA LEU A 908 14.04 -28.59 9.21
C LEU A 908 14.54 -28.96 7.80
N VAL A 909 13.87 -28.43 6.78
CA VAL A 909 14.14 -28.72 5.38
C VAL A 909 15.09 -27.66 4.82
N SER A 910 16.13 -28.09 4.14
CA SER A 910 17.11 -27.20 3.49
C SER A 910 16.80 -27.02 1.99
N PRO A 911 17.37 -26.00 1.32
CA PRO A 911 17.42 -25.96 -0.13
C PRO A 911 17.99 -27.27 -0.70
N SER A 912 17.67 -27.57 -1.96
CA SER A 912 18.19 -28.78 -2.60
C SER A 912 19.72 -28.82 -2.64
N ILE A 913 20.29 -30.01 -2.83
CA ILE A 913 21.75 -30.22 -2.95
C ILE A 913 22.40 -29.42 -4.09
N THR A 914 21.59 -28.97 -5.06
CA THR A 914 22.04 -28.12 -6.19
C THR A 914 21.86 -26.62 -5.95
N GLY A 915 21.40 -26.22 -4.76
CA GLY A 915 21.11 -24.83 -4.39
C GLY A 915 19.81 -24.30 -4.98
N GLY A 916 18.90 -25.17 -5.42
CA GLY A 916 17.55 -24.85 -5.84
C GLY A 916 16.58 -24.69 -4.67
N GLY A 917 15.67 -23.71 -4.76
CA GLY A 917 14.69 -23.36 -3.74
C GLY A 917 14.33 -21.87 -3.81
N ASN A 918 13.28 -21.44 -3.08
CA ASN A 918 12.81 -20.05 -3.14
C ASN A 918 12.53 -19.38 -1.78
N ASN A 919 12.64 -20.09 -0.65
CA ASN A 919 12.23 -19.56 0.65
C ASN A 919 13.40 -19.37 1.61
N PHE A 920 13.30 -18.36 2.47
CA PHE A 920 14.21 -18.08 3.57
C PHE A 920 13.59 -18.63 4.85
N ASP A 921 13.53 -19.95 4.99
CA ASP A 921 13.05 -20.61 6.21
C ASP A 921 14.02 -20.36 7.40
N ILE A 922 13.59 -20.65 8.64
CA ILE A 922 14.37 -20.40 9.87
C ILE A 922 15.77 -21.02 9.79
N ALA A 923 15.93 -22.19 9.18
CA ALA A 923 17.22 -22.85 8.98
C ALA A 923 18.20 -21.99 8.15
N VAL A 924 17.74 -21.47 7.01
CA VAL A 924 18.57 -20.63 6.12
C VAL A 924 18.89 -19.31 6.79
N ARG A 925 17.93 -18.69 7.48
CA ARG A 925 18.14 -17.42 8.20
C ARG A 925 19.19 -17.56 9.29
N LEU A 926 19.11 -18.63 10.09
CA LEU A 926 20.04 -18.89 11.19
C LEU A 926 21.46 -19.16 10.67
N VAL A 927 21.61 -20.05 9.67
CA VAL A 927 22.92 -20.36 9.10
C VAL A 927 23.52 -19.14 8.39
N ALA A 928 22.72 -18.34 7.68
CA ALA A 928 23.20 -17.10 7.05
C ALA A 928 23.75 -16.12 8.09
N PHE A 929 23.04 -15.96 9.21
CA PHE A 929 23.47 -15.11 10.31
C PHE A 929 24.80 -15.58 10.91
N MET A 930 24.90 -16.87 11.23
CA MET A 930 26.12 -17.48 11.74
C MET A 930 27.30 -17.25 10.79
N VAL A 931 27.09 -17.42 9.48
CA VAL A 931 28.14 -17.18 8.47
C VAL A 931 28.55 -15.71 8.42
N ASN A 932 27.60 -14.78 8.33
CA ASN A 932 27.88 -13.35 8.18
C ASN A 932 28.55 -12.75 9.43
N HIS A 933 28.19 -13.23 10.62
CA HIS A 933 28.71 -12.74 11.91
C HIS A 933 29.84 -13.59 12.51
N GLY A 934 30.10 -14.77 11.93
CA GLY A 934 31.23 -15.63 12.32
C GLY A 934 31.04 -16.21 13.72
N ILE A 935 29.81 -16.60 14.05
CA ILE A 935 29.45 -17.22 15.33
C ILE A 935 28.77 -18.57 15.10
N GLY A 936 28.98 -19.50 16.03
CA GLY A 936 28.36 -20.82 16.02
C GLY A 936 27.85 -21.22 17.40
N VAL A 937 27.15 -22.34 17.46
CA VAL A 937 26.59 -22.90 18.68
C VAL A 937 26.97 -24.36 18.82
N ASP A 938 27.29 -24.80 20.03
CA ASP A 938 27.66 -26.18 20.37
C ASP A 938 26.47 -27.13 20.59
N ALA A 939 25.29 -26.75 20.09
CA ALA A 939 24.05 -27.47 20.29
C ALA A 939 24.15 -28.93 19.80
N LEU A 940 24.00 -29.87 20.73
CA LEU A 940 24.11 -31.30 20.45
C LEU A 940 22.84 -31.90 19.87
N ASN A 941 21.80 -31.13 19.55
CA ASN A 941 20.54 -31.67 19.08
C ASN A 941 20.67 -32.10 17.62
N GLN A 942 19.86 -33.06 17.17
CA GLN A 942 19.94 -33.51 15.78
C GLN A 942 19.49 -32.38 14.86
N VAL A 943 20.37 -31.98 13.96
CA VAL A 943 20.10 -31.02 12.89
C VAL A 943 20.01 -31.79 11.58
N SER A 944 18.80 -32.05 11.11
CA SER A 944 18.60 -32.87 9.92
C SER A 944 18.93 -32.13 8.62
N PHE A 945 18.43 -30.90 8.46
CA PHE A 945 18.57 -30.09 7.23
C PHE A 945 18.35 -30.91 5.96
N VAL A 946 17.28 -31.72 5.95
CA VAL A 946 17.02 -32.65 4.85
C VAL A 946 16.73 -31.84 3.58
N PRO A 947 17.44 -32.08 2.47
CA PRO A 947 17.22 -31.30 1.24
C PRO A 947 15.80 -31.47 0.68
N ALA A 948 15.19 -30.36 0.24
CA ALA A 948 13.81 -30.35 -0.25
C ALA A 948 13.54 -31.35 -1.39
N ASP A 949 14.54 -31.61 -2.25
CA ASP A 949 14.46 -32.59 -3.33
C ASP A 949 14.45 -34.04 -2.83
N ILE A 950 15.13 -34.32 -1.72
CA ILE A 950 15.14 -35.65 -1.08
C ILE A 950 13.84 -35.88 -0.31
N VAL A 951 13.38 -34.88 0.45
CA VAL A 951 12.09 -34.91 1.17
C VAL A 951 10.96 -35.23 0.21
N ALA A 952 10.83 -34.47 -0.88
CA ALA A 952 9.77 -34.66 -1.85
C ALA A 952 9.87 -36.01 -2.58
N ASN A 953 11.09 -36.43 -2.94
CA ASN A 953 11.32 -37.71 -3.62
C ASN A 953 10.83 -38.88 -2.77
N ASN A 954 11.22 -38.92 -1.50
CA ASN A 954 10.92 -40.03 -0.61
C ASN A 954 9.47 -40.05 -0.16
N ILE A 955 8.82 -38.88 -0.02
CA ILE A 955 7.37 -38.81 0.20
C ILE A 955 6.60 -39.52 -0.93
N VAL A 956 6.94 -39.25 -2.20
CA VAL A 956 6.28 -39.91 -3.35
C VAL A 956 6.67 -41.39 -3.45
N ALA A 957 7.94 -41.72 -3.22
CA ALA A 957 8.44 -43.09 -3.30
C ALA A 957 7.78 -44.01 -2.26
N ILE A 958 7.61 -43.54 -1.03
CA ILE A 958 6.91 -44.27 0.03
C ILE A 958 5.42 -44.38 -0.30
N SER A 959 4.80 -43.29 -0.77
CA SER A 959 3.36 -43.26 -1.09
C SER A 959 2.96 -44.20 -2.25
N THR A 960 3.92 -44.64 -3.06
CA THR A 960 3.71 -45.61 -4.15
C THR A 960 4.09 -47.05 -3.77
N THR A 961 4.58 -47.27 -2.54
CA THR A 961 5.03 -48.58 -2.05
C THR A 961 3.93 -49.24 -1.21
N PRO A 962 3.50 -50.48 -1.52
CA PRO A 962 2.48 -51.20 -0.74
C PRO A 962 2.87 -51.42 0.73
N GLY A 963 1.91 -51.41 1.65
CA GLY A 963 2.13 -51.66 3.08
C GLY A 963 2.68 -50.48 3.88
N THR A 964 2.66 -49.29 3.27
CA THR A 964 3.13 -48.03 3.88
C THR A 964 1.98 -47.14 4.36
N GLU A 965 0.74 -47.49 4.04
CA GLU A 965 -0.48 -46.81 4.48
C GLU A 965 -0.66 -46.87 5.99
N ASN A 966 -1.42 -45.91 6.52
CA ASN A 966 -1.80 -45.83 7.93
C ASN A 966 -0.63 -45.73 8.91
N LYS A 967 0.53 -45.26 8.42
CA LYS A 967 1.75 -45.02 9.18
C LYS A 967 2.09 -43.53 9.24
N THR A 968 3.01 -43.21 10.14
CA THR A 968 3.60 -41.89 10.30
C THR A 968 5.10 -42.04 10.09
N TYR A 969 5.71 -41.07 9.43
CA TYR A 969 7.10 -41.12 8.98
C TYR A 969 7.86 -39.87 9.39
N HIS A 970 8.98 -40.02 10.09
CA HIS A 970 9.90 -38.93 10.37
C HIS A 970 10.85 -38.77 9.18
N VAL A 971 10.63 -37.73 8.39
CA VAL A 971 11.47 -37.41 7.23
C VAL A 971 12.66 -36.58 7.73
N VAL A 972 13.64 -37.28 8.26
CA VAL A 972 14.85 -36.74 8.91
C VAL A 972 16.08 -37.39 8.31
N ARG A 973 17.25 -36.80 8.61
CA ARG A 973 18.54 -37.29 8.16
C ARG A 973 18.84 -38.69 8.73
N ASP A 974 19.32 -39.61 7.88
CA ASP A 974 19.77 -40.96 8.24
C ASP A 974 20.82 -40.94 9.36
N ASP A 975 21.89 -40.19 9.12
CA ASP A 975 23.00 -40.05 10.06
C ASP A 975 22.78 -38.86 11.01
N TYR A 976 23.25 -39.02 12.25
CA TYR A 976 23.30 -37.92 13.20
C TYR A 976 24.27 -36.82 12.74
N ALA A 977 23.80 -35.58 12.78
CA ALA A 977 24.58 -34.37 12.58
C ALA A 977 24.08 -33.29 13.55
N ASN A 978 24.96 -32.37 13.90
CA ASN A 978 24.65 -31.22 14.75
C ASN A 978 25.20 -29.91 14.14
N MET A 979 25.01 -28.79 14.83
CA MET A 979 25.39 -27.49 14.30
C MET A 979 26.91 -27.29 14.20
N MET A 980 27.69 -27.95 15.07
CA MET A 980 29.16 -27.89 15.01
C MET A 980 29.68 -28.53 13.72
N ASP A 981 29.12 -29.68 13.33
CA ASP A 981 29.49 -30.36 12.09
C ASP A 981 29.24 -29.44 10.87
N ILE A 982 28.13 -28.70 10.88
CA ILE A 982 27.76 -27.76 9.82
C ILE A 982 28.74 -26.59 9.75
N THR A 983 29.02 -25.93 10.88
CA THR A 983 30.00 -24.82 10.91
C THR A 983 31.41 -25.28 10.54
N GLY A 984 31.80 -26.51 10.91
CA GLY A 984 33.07 -27.11 10.52
C GLY A 984 33.17 -27.32 9.01
N LEU A 985 32.09 -27.81 8.37
CA LEU A 985 32.04 -27.94 6.92
C LEU A 985 32.04 -26.60 6.19
N ILE A 986 31.32 -25.59 6.70
CA ILE A 986 31.38 -24.23 6.14
C ILE A 986 32.80 -23.66 6.27
N THR A 987 33.47 -23.89 7.40
CA THR A 987 34.87 -23.48 7.63
C THR A 987 35.79 -24.11 6.59
N LYS A 988 35.65 -25.42 6.34
CA LYS A 988 36.41 -26.14 5.32
C LYS A 988 36.16 -25.58 3.90
N SER A 989 34.91 -25.31 3.55
CA SER A 989 34.51 -24.87 2.20
C SER A 989 34.80 -23.40 1.91
N THR A 990 34.79 -22.51 2.91
CA THR A 990 34.86 -21.06 2.71
C THR A 990 36.06 -20.40 3.41
N GLY A 991 36.67 -21.07 4.38
CA GLY A 991 37.68 -20.48 5.27
C GLY A 991 37.10 -19.62 6.40
N ARG A 992 35.78 -19.42 6.48
CA ARG A 992 35.13 -18.66 7.54
C ARG A 992 35.38 -19.31 8.90
N GLN A 993 35.93 -18.55 9.85
CA GLN A 993 36.06 -18.99 11.24
C GLN A 993 34.80 -18.65 12.03
N PHE A 994 34.47 -19.49 13.01
CA PHE A 994 33.32 -19.32 13.89
C PHE A 994 33.78 -19.28 15.35
N GLU A 995 33.33 -18.27 16.07
CA GLU A 995 33.37 -18.23 17.52
C GLU A 995 32.20 -19.05 18.07
N ILE A 996 32.49 -20.12 18.81
CA ILE A 996 31.48 -21.08 19.26
C ILE A 996 30.99 -20.72 20.66
N PHE A 997 29.68 -20.67 20.83
CA PHE A 997 29.00 -20.38 22.08
C PHE A 997 28.18 -21.58 22.57
N SER A 998 27.97 -21.66 23.89
CA SER A 998 27.01 -22.61 24.47
C SER A 998 25.58 -22.31 23.98
N VAL A 999 24.66 -23.27 24.01
CA VAL A 999 23.24 -23.00 23.67
C VAL A 999 22.66 -21.84 24.49
N SER A 1000 22.98 -21.77 25.79
CA SER A 1000 22.54 -20.72 26.69
C SER A 1000 23.17 -19.35 26.39
N ASP A 1001 24.40 -19.32 25.88
CA ASP A 1001 25.14 -18.07 25.58
C ASP A 1001 24.95 -17.61 24.13
N PHE A 1002 24.53 -18.51 23.24
CA PHE A 1002 24.39 -18.23 21.82
C PHE A 1002 23.26 -17.23 21.53
N VAL A 1003 22.11 -17.36 22.19
CA VAL A 1003 21.00 -16.42 21.97
C VAL A 1003 21.29 -15.01 22.49
N PRO A 1004 21.91 -14.81 23.67
CA PRO A 1004 22.49 -13.52 24.04
C PRO A 1004 23.37 -12.91 22.94
N GLU A 1005 24.17 -13.74 22.27
CA GLU A 1005 25.03 -13.28 21.18
C GLU A 1005 24.27 -12.94 19.89
N LEU A 1006 23.19 -13.66 19.59
CA LEU A 1006 22.25 -13.29 18.52
C LEU A 1006 21.68 -11.89 18.81
N ILE A 1007 21.18 -11.63 20.02
CA ILE A 1007 20.63 -10.33 20.41
C ILE A 1007 21.69 -9.23 20.24
N ARG A 1008 22.92 -9.49 20.69
CA ARG A 1008 24.00 -8.50 20.66
C ARG A 1008 24.43 -8.13 19.24
N ARG A 1009 24.54 -9.12 18.34
CA ARG A 1009 25.07 -8.95 16.98
C ARG A 1009 24.02 -8.66 15.92
N CYS A 1010 22.77 -9.08 16.12
CA CYS A 1010 21.74 -8.95 15.09
C CYS A 1010 21.37 -7.49 14.84
N ARG A 1011 21.25 -7.14 13.56
CA ARG A 1011 20.85 -5.82 13.07
C ARG A 1011 19.64 -5.96 12.13
N LYS A 1012 19.00 -4.84 11.78
CA LYS A 1012 17.76 -4.82 10.97
C LYS A 1012 17.96 -5.42 9.58
N GLU A 1013 19.20 -5.36 9.07
CA GLU A 1013 19.58 -5.84 7.75
C GLU A 1013 19.79 -7.36 7.70
N ASP A 1014 19.90 -8.01 8.86
CA ASP A 1014 20.09 -9.45 8.94
C ASP A 1014 18.79 -10.21 8.64
N LEU A 1015 18.88 -11.23 7.78
CA LEU A 1015 17.71 -12.09 7.48
C LEU A 1015 17.10 -12.77 8.71
N LEU A 1016 17.87 -12.95 9.80
CA LEU A 1016 17.39 -13.55 11.04
C LEU A 1016 16.53 -12.59 11.88
N PHE A 1017 16.63 -11.29 11.64
CA PHE A 1017 16.03 -10.24 12.48
C PHE A 1017 14.53 -10.44 12.76
N PRO A 1018 13.67 -10.78 11.76
CA PRO A 1018 12.24 -11.00 12.04
C PRO A 1018 11.93 -12.18 12.95
N LEU A 1019 12.88 -13.08 13.20
CA LEU A 1019 12.70 -14.27 14.05
C LEU A 1019 13.47 -14.19 15.38
N LEU A 1020 14.12 -13.06 15.68
CA LEU A 1020 14.91 -12.90 16.90
C LEU A 1020 14.03 -13.13 18.14
N ASP A 1021 12.84 -12.53 18.20
CA ASP A 1021 11.87 -12.66 19.30
C ASP A 1021 11.49 -14.12 19.55
N PHE A 1022 11.23 -14.87 18.48
CA PHE A 1022 10.90 -16.29 18.57
C PHE A 1022 12.05 -17.08 19.20
N LEU A 1023 13.29 -16.80 18.80
CA LEU A 1023 14.47 -17.46 19.36
C LEU A 1023 14.72 -17.07 20.82
N VAL A 1024 14.55 -15.80 21.17
CA VAL A 1024 14.70 -15.27 22.54
C VAL A 1024 13.62 -15.83 23.47
N GLY A 1025 12.37 -15.87 23.03
CA GLY A 1025 11.27 -16.45 23.81
C GLY A 1025 11.41 -17.95 24.03
N SER A 1026 12.22 -18.62 23.20
CA SER A 1026 12.36 -20.08 23.21
C SER A 1026 13.67 -20.58 23.81
N VAL A 1027 14.55 -19.73 24.37
CA VAL A 1027 15.90 -20.12 24.84
C VAL A 1027 15.89 -21.31 25.79
N ASP A 1028 15.08 -21.23 26.86
CA ASP A 1028 15.01 -22.28 27.88
C ASP A 1028 14.49 -23.59 27.27
N ASN A 1029 13.52 -23.48 26.36
CA ASN A 1029 12.95 -24.60 25.64
C ASN A 1029 13.94 -25.23 24.64
N ILE A 1030 14.71 -24.40 23.91
CA ILE A 1030 15.76 -24.83 22.99
C ILE A 1030 16.86 -25.56 23.77
N THR A 1031 17.27 -25.01 24.91
CA THR A 1031 18.26 -25.62 25.82
C THR A 1031 17.75 -26.97 26.33
N ALA A 1032 16.47 -27.07 26.72
CA ALA A 1032 15.88 -28.33 27.16
C ALA A 1032 15.85 -29.42 26.06
N MET A 1033 15.94 -29.03 24.79
CA MET A 1033 15.99 -29.94 23.63
C MET A 1033 17.40 -30.23 23.14
N GLU A 1034 18.46 -29.82 23.85
CA GLU A 1034 19.85 -29.96 23.42
C GLU A 1034 20.24 -31.40 23.02
N PHE A 1035 19.59 -32.42 23.55
CA PHE A 1035 19.90 -33.83 23.22
C PHE A 1035 18.85 -34.51 22.33
N LYS A 1036 17.88 -33.75 21.81
CA LYS A 1036 16.73 -34.28 21.07
C LYS A 1036 17.16 -34.99 19.77
N ARG A 1037 16.59 -36.17 19.55
CA ARG A 1037 16.78 -37.05 18.38
C ARG A 1037 15.44 -37.49 17.82
N TYR A 1038 15.43 -37.86 16.55
CA TYR A 1038 14.29 -38.45 15.88
C TYR A 1038 14.66 -39.84 15.40
N ASP A 1039 13.91 -40.85 15.83
CA ASP A 1039 13.93 -42.15 15.18
C ASP A 1039 13.20 -42.06 13.84
N SER A 1040 13.76 -42.71 12.82
CA SER A 1040 13.23 -42.76 11.46
C SER A 1040 13.31 -44.15 10.87
N SER A 1041 13.34 -45.18 11.72
CA SER A 1041 13.52 -46.57 11.30
C SER A 1041 12.43 -47.04 10.33
N SER A 1042 11.16 -46.64 10.53
CA SER A 1042 10.08 -47.02 9.61
C SER A 1042 10.13 -46.22 8.32
N TYR A 1043 10.51 -44.94 8.38
CA TYR A 1043 10.77 -44.12 7.20
C TYR A 1043 11.90 -44.72 6.33
N GLN A 1044 13.04 -45.06 6.93
CA GLN A 1044 14.16 -45.67 6.21
C GLN A 1044 13.78 -47.03 5.61
N ALA A 1045 13.12 -47.90 6.39
CA ALA A 1045 12.65 -49.19 5.88
C ALA A 1045 11.64 -49.05 4.73
N ALA A 1046 10.70 -48.11 4.82
CA ALA A 1046 9.72 -47.86 3.76
C ALA A 1046 10.34 -47.23 2.51
N ARG A 1047 11.30 -46.31 2.70
CA ARG A 1047 12.09 -45.71 1.63
C ARG A 1047 12.92 -46.76 0.91
N ASP A 1048 13.66 -47.58 1.64
CA ASP A 1048 14.59 -48.57 1.07
C ASP A 1048 13.86 -49.74 0.39
N ALA A 1049 12.60 -49.98 0.76
CA ALA A 1049 11.71 -50.90 0.05
C ALA A 1049 11.23 -50.34 -1.31
N SER A 1050 11.32 -49.04 -1.55
CA SER A 1050 10.90 -48.40 -2.80
C SER A 1050 12.02 -48.37 -3.83
N ALA A 1051 11.70 -48.69 -5.09
CA ALA A 1051 12.64 -48.56 -6.20
C ALA A 1051 13.07 -47.11 -6.49
N TRP A 1052 12.30 -46.13 -5.99
CA TRP A 1052 12.59 -44.70 -6.13
C TRP A 1052 13.13 -44.06 -4.85
N GLY A 1053 13.26 -44.84 -3.76
CA GLY A 1053 13.80 -44.36 -2.50
C GLY A 1053 15.24 -43.88 -2.65
N LYS A 1054 15.56 -42.73 -2.04
CA LYS A 1054 16.90 -42.16 -2.04
C LYS A 1054 17.41 -42.01 -0.62
N ALA A 1055 18.49 -42.71 -0.29
CA ALA A 1055 19.26 -42.46 0.92
C ALA A 1055 19.68 -40.99 1.01
N ASP A 1056 19.87 -40.49 2.24
CA ASP A 1056 20.23 -39.10 2.40
C ASP A 1056 21.64 -38.80 1.86
N PRO A 1057 21.83 -37.63 1.23
CA PRO A 1057 23.15 -37.23 0.73
C PRO A 1057 24.09 -36.94 1.88
N SER A 1058 25.39 -36.87 1.59
CA SER A 1058 26.40 -36.52 2.60
C SER A 1058 26.11 -35.12 3.22
N LEU A 1059 26.58 -34.91 4.46
CA LEU A 1059 26.38 -33.62 5.13
C LEU A 1059 27.11 -32.51 4.38
N GLU A 1060 28.27 -32.83 3.81
CA GLU A 1060 29.05 -31.93 2.95
C GLU A 1060 28.25 -31.50 1.71
N ASP A 1061 27.57 -32.41 1.02
CA ASP A 1061 26.72 -32.04 -0.13
C ASP A 1061 25.54 -31.17 0.27
N THR A 1062 24.94 -31.45 1.42
CA THR A 1062 23.82 -30.67 1.98
C THR A 1062 24.28 -29.23 2.30
N VAL A 1063 25.39 -29.08 3.02
CA VAL A 1063 25.98 -27.78 3.36
C VAL A 1063 26.40 -27.02 2.10
N ASN A 1064 27.00 -27.70 1.12
CA ASN A 1064 27.36 -27.09 -0.15
C ASN A 1064 26.11 -26.63 -0.95
N GLY A 1065 25.01 -27.38 -0.90
CA GLY A 1065 23.72 -26.97 -1.46
C GLY A 1065 23.19 -25.68 -0.82
N ILE A 1066 23.22 -25.60 0.51
CA ILE A 1066 22.84 -24.40 1.29
C ILE A 1066 23.71 -23.20 0.88
N LEU A 1067 25.04 -23.36 0.84
CA LEU A 1067 25.96 -22.29 0.45
C LEU A 1067 25.74 -21.82 -0.99
N LYS A 1068 25.52 -22.74 -1.95
CA LYS A 1068 25.20 -22.40 -3.35
C LYS A 1068 23.91 -21.58 -3.44
N PHE A 1069 22.88 -21.97 -2.68
CA PHE A 1069 21.64 -21.21 -2.61
C PHE A 1069 21.88 -19.80 -2.06
N MET A 1070 22.60 -19.69 -0.93
CA MET A 1070 22.91 -18.40 -0.30
C MET A 1070 23.72 -17.48 -1.20
N HIS A 1071 24.71 -18.02 -1.90
CA HIS A 1071 25.50 -17.27 -2.88
C HIS A 1071 24.68 -16.77 -4.06
N ARG A 1072 23.87 -17.65 -4.67
CA ARG A 1072 23.01 -17.27 -5.81
C ARG A 1072 22.04 -16.14 -5.46
N LYS A 1073 21.61 -16.08 -4.19
CA LYS A 1073 20.70 -15.07 -3.66
C LYS A 1073 21.41 -13.86 -3.03
N GLY A 1074 22.74 -13.81 -3.02
CA GLY A 1074 23.50 -12.69 -2.45
C GLY A 1074 23.39 -12.54 -0.93
N ILE A 1075 23.09 -13.63 -0.21
CA ILE A 1075 22.79 -13.63 1.24
C ILE A 1075 24.07 -13.55 2.09
N ILE A 1076 25.15 -14.16 1.62
CA ILE A 1076 26.41 -14.29 2.36
C ILE A 1076 27.56 -13.62 1.61
N SER A 1077 28.49 -13.03 2.36
CA SER A 1077 29.63 -12.27 1.83
C SER A 1077 30.91 -13.10 1.63
N VAL A 1078 30.91 -14.38 2.00
CA VAL A 1078 32.12 -15.22 2.02
C VAL A 1078 32.20 -16.11 0.78
N ALA A 1079 33.16 -15.87 -0.13
CA ALA A 1079 33.33 -16.70 -1.34
C ALA A 1079 33.75 -18.15 -1.04
N ALA A 1080 33.23 -19.12 -1.80
CA ALA A 1080 33.67 -20.52 -1.74
C ALA A 1080 35.13 -20.65 -2.20
N ARG A 1081 35.94 -21.46 -1.50
CA ARG A 1081 37.31 -21.78 -1.96
C ARG A 1081 37.22 -22.71 -3.17
N GLU A 1082 37.94 -22.40 -4.24
CA GLU A 1082 38.10 -23.32 -5.36
C GLU A 1082 38.78 -24.62 -4.90
N PRO A 1083 38.28 -25.82 -5.25
CA PRO A 1083 38.94 -27.06 -4.89
C PRO A 1083 40.22 -27.24 -5.73
N ASN A 1084 41.39 -27.01 -5.10
CA ASN A 1084 42.73 -27.40 -5.55
C ASN A 1084 43.07 -27.19 -7.04
N ALA A 1085 43.53 -26.00 -7.40
CA ALA A 1085 44.56 -25.88 -8.42
C ALA A 1085 45.83 -26.57 -7.88
N VAL A 1086 46.18 -27.71 -8.46
CA VAL A 1086 47.45 -28.42 -8.21
C VAL A 1086 48.59 -27.44 -8.49
N LEU A 1087 49.31 -27.02 -7.43
CA LEU A 1087 50.53 -26.24 -7.56
C LEU A 1087 51.57 -27.05 -8.36
N PRO A 1088 52.14 -26.53 -9.45
CA PRO A 1088 53.25 -27.18 -10.12
C PRO A 1088 54.47 -27.21 -9.20
N LEU A 1089 55.15 -28.36 -9.16
CA LEU A 1089 56.41 -28.53 -8.46
C LEU A 1089 57.45 -27.49 -8.90
N ASP A 1090 57.94 -26.79 -7.89
CA ASP A 1090 59.03 -25.83 -7.92
C ASP A 1090 60.29 -26.48 -8.51
N THR A 1091 60.65 -26.11 -9.74
CA THR A 1091 61.98 -26.40 -10.33
C THR A 1091 62.79 -25.12 -10.30
N ARG A 1092 63.59 -24.97 -9.24
CA ARG A 1092 64.75 -24.08 -9.22
C ARG A 1092 65.71 -24.46 -10.34
N MET A 1093 66.07 -23.52 -11.20
CA MET A 1093 67.45 -23.14 -11.52
C MET A 1093 67.48 -22.23 -12.76
N ALA A 1094 67.84 -20.96 -12.57
CA ALA A 1094 69.14 -20.42 -12.96
C ALA A 1094 69.07 -18.87 -13.10
N CYS A 1095 69.92 -18.20 -12.31
CA CYS A 1095 70.86 -17.12 -12.68
C CYS A 1095 70.52 -16.22 -13.87
N THR A 1096 70.74 -14.90 -13.90
CA THR A 1096 71.52 -13.95 -13.07
C THR A 1096 71.32 -12.56 -13.70
N ASP A 1097 71.46 -11.53 -12.88
CA ASP A 1097 72.00 -10.18 -13.16
C ASP A 1097 71.36 -9.28 -14.23
N ALA A 1098 70.70 -8.21 -13.77
CA ALA A 1098 71.13 -6.81 -13.90
C ALA A 1098 70.22 -5.86 -13.12
#